data_AF-A0A5J5AY74-F1
#
_entry.id   AF-A0A5J5AY74-F1
#
_cell.length_a   1.000
_cell.length_b   1.000
_cell.length_c   1.000
_cell.angle_alpha   90.00
_cell.angle_beta   90.00
_cell.angle_gamma   90.00
#
_symmetry.space_group_name_H-M   'P 1'
#
loop_
_entity.id
_entity.type
_entity.pdbx_description
1 polymer ?
#
loop_
_entity_poly.entity_id
_entity_poly.type
_entity_poly.pdbx_seq_one_letter_code
_entity_poly.pdbx_strand_id
1 'polypeptide(L)'
;MVSRRKGSEHKKALNLEFRIDKEDDKREKEREEKPIIKKNKQEENEHRKRDLKKWSCVNSCCWFIGCMCSIWWFLLFLYNAMPASFPQYVTEAITGPVPDPLGVKLHKEGLKAKHPVVFVPGIVTGVLELWEGHQCAEGLFRKRLWGDPYAGLSMSLDNETGLDPSGVRIRPVSGLVAADYFAPGYFVWAVLIANLARIGYETKNMYMAAYDWRISFQNTEVRDQTLSRIKSNLELMVATNGGSKVVVIPHSMGVLYFLHFMKWVEAPAPMGGGGGSDWCAKHIKAVMNIGGPFLGVPKAVTGLFSAEAKEIAFARAVAPGVLDMDVFGFQTLQHVMQMTHTWDSTMSMIPKGGDTIWGGLDWSAEDDHDCNTKKIKSNDTQPMSQNGKGSSVKRVNYGRIISFGKDVAEVNSSKIEQMDFRGAVKGSNLANTTCRDVWTEYHDMGVEGIKAIADYKIYTAGSILDLLHFVAPKMMKRGSAHFSYGVADNLDDQKYVHYRYWSNPLETKLPNAPDMEIFSMYGVGIPTERASVYKLSPAAGCYIPFQIDTSAEGGLDCTCLRGGVFSVDGDETVPVLNAGFMAAKGWRGKTRFNPSGIRTYIREYYHAPPGNLLEGRGTQSGARVDILGNFALIEDIIRVAAGATGEDLEGDQVYSDIFKWSERINLQL
;
A
#
# COMPACT_ATOMS: atom_id res chain seq x y z
N MET A 1 -8.06 59.32 13.99
CA MET A 1 -8.40 60.76 14.12
C MET A 1 -7.09 61.54 14.34
N VAL A 2 -6.87 62.66 13.63
CA VAL A 2 -5.82 63.71 13.85
C VAL A 2 -4.33 63.28 14.07
N SER A 3 -3.58 63.26 12.97
CA SER A 3 -2.33 64.02 12.68
C SER A 3 -1.37 64.56 13.79
N ARG A 4 -0.06 64.25 13.62
CA ARG A 4 1.16 65.09 13.87
C ARG A 4 1.59 65.59 15.28
N ARG A 5 2.84 65.26 15.64
CA ARG A 5 4.04 66.16 15.82
C ARG A 5 5.31 65.26 15.98
N LYS A 6 6.48 65.51 15.37
CA LYS A 6 7.54 66.52 15.61
C LYS A 6 8.14 66.47 17.04
N GLY A 7 9.47 66.48 17.27
CA GLY A 7 10.64 66.46 16.36
C GLY A 7 11.86 67.26 16.90
N SER A 8 12.96 67.36 16.13
CA SER A 8 14.25 68.06 16.45
C SER A 8 15.21 67.25 17.36
N GLU A 9 16.55 67.39 17.38
CA GLU A 9 17.51 68.46 16.99
C GLU A 9 18.81 67.88 16.32
N HIS A 10 19.84 68.58 15.79
CA HIS A 10 20.16 70.02 15.61
C HIS A 10 21.23 70.30 14.50
N LYS A 11 21.29 71.56 14.01
CA LYS A 11 22.44 72.36 13.46
C LYS A 11 23.43 71.72 12.42
N LYS A 12 23.74 72.27 11.23
CA LYS A 12 24.10 73.63 10.71
C LYS A 12 25.41 74.22 11.31
N ALA A 13 26.26 74.94 10.56
CA ALA A 13 26.13 75.57 9.23
C ALA A 13 27.40 75.29 8.33
N LEU A 14 27.88 76.06 7.34
CA LEU A 14 27.66 77.46 6.89
C LEU A 14 27.92 77.64 5.36
N ASN A 15 27.81 78.90 4.90
CA ASN A 15 27.81 79.47 3.53
C ASN A 15 29.24 79.60 2.90
N LEU A 16 29.51 80.17 1.70
CA LEU A 16 28.96 81.31 0.89
C LEU A 16 29.51 81.15 -0.59
N GLU A 17 29.20 81.88 -1.70
CA GLU A 17 28.43 83.10 -2.00
C GLU A 17 27.75 83.06 -3.43
N PHE A 18 28.02 84.00 -4.35
CA PHE A 18 27.34 84.32 -5.64
C PHE A 18 28.33 84.24 -6.85
N ARG A 19 27.97 83.95 -8.13
CA ARG A 19 26.96 84.50 -9.10
C ARG A 19 27.44 85.83 -9.73
N ILE A 20 27.57 86.03 -11.06
CA ILE A 20 26.52 86.25 -12.10
C ILE A 20 27.11 86.21 -13.55
N ASP A 21 26.28 85.74 -14.51
CA ASP A 21 26.13 85.91 -15.99
C ASP A 21 27.20 86.44 -17.01
N LYS A 22 27.08 85.86 -18.24
CA LYS A 22 26.97 86.47 -19.61
C LYS A 22 28.14 86.49 -20.64
N GLU A 23 27.78 85.97 -21.83
CA GLU A 23 28.08 86.38 -23.23
C GLU A 23 29.47 86.24 -23.93
N ASP A 24 29.39 85.60 -25.11
CA ASP A 24 30.05 85.84 -26.42
C ASP A 24 31.58 85.74 -26.70
N ASP A 25 31.89 84.69 -27.49
CA ASP A 25 32.42 84.73 -28.87
C ASP A 25 33.94 84.69 -29.21
N LYS A 26 34.26 83.72 -30.09
CA LYS A 26 35.30 83.64 -31.15
C LYS A 26 36.79 84.00 -30.93
N ARG A 27 37.62 83.07 -31.44
CA ARG A 27 39.02 83.22 -31.96
C ARG A 27 40.11 83.48 -30.89
N GLU A 28 41.39 83.16 -31.09
CA GLU A 28 42.09 82.55 -32.25
C GLU A 28 43.33 81.79 -31.79
N LYS A 29 43.62 80.61 -32.39
CA LYS A 29 44.97 80.01 -32.58
C LYS A 29 44.89 78.62 -33.24
N GLU A 30 44.78 78.61 -34.57
CA GLU A 30 45.22 77.47 -35.38
C GLU A 30 46.65 77.71 -35.85
N ARG A 31 47.54 76.71 -35.72
CA ARG A 31 48.36 76.12 -36.80
C ARG A 31 49.30 75.05 -36.23
N GLU A 32 49.85 74.24 -37.14
CA GLU A 32 50.78 73.12 -36.89
C GLU A 32 50.14 71.92 -36.14
N GLU A 33 50.13 70.68 -36.66
CA GLU A 33 50.50 70.15 -37.98
C GLU A 33 49.58 68.98 -38.40
N LYS A 34 49.47 68.70 -39.71
CA LYS A 34 48.77 67.51 -40.24
C LYS A 34 49.74 66.47 -40.81
N PRO A 35 50.02 65.39 -40.07
CA PRO A 35 50.33 64.11 -40.70
C PRO A 35 49.58 62.87 -40.14
N ILE A 36 48.52 63.06 -39.33
CA ILE A 36 47.85 61.94 -38.62
C ILE A 36 46.86 61.14 -39.51
N ILE A 37 46.27 61.77 -40.54
CA ILE A 37 45.07 61.28 -41.27
C ILE A 37 45.29 59.95 -42.04
N LYS A 38 46.54 59.47 -42.20
CA LYS A 38 46.83 58.17 -42.85
C LYS A 38 46.83 56.95 -41.93
N LYS A 39 46.80 57.08 -40.59
CA LYS A 39 46.75 55.92 -39.68
C LYS A 39 45.34 55.35 -39.50
N ASN A 40 44.37 56.19 -39.16
CA ASN A 40 43.06 55.74 -38.67
C ASN A 40 42.28 54.82 -39.65
N LYS A 41 42.44 55.01 -40.97
CA LYS A 41 41.77 54.17 -41.99
C LYS A 41 42.27 52.72 -42.06
N GLN A 42 43.41 52.40 -41.44
CA GLN A 42 43.91 51.04 -41.32
C GLN A 42 43.40 50.35 -40.05
N GLU A 43 43.18 51.11 -38.97
CA GLU A 43 42.65 50.62 -37.69
C GLU A 43 41.14 50.35 -37.73
N GLU A 44 40.34 51.20 -38.40
CA GLU A 44 38.89 50.96 -38.59
C GLU A 44 38.58 49.61 -39.30
N ASN A 45 39.41 49.24 -40.28
CA ASN A 45 39.24 48.00 -41.05
C ASN A 45 39.73 46.74 -40.32
N GLU A 46 40.63 46.87 -39.34
CA GLU A 46 40.96 45.79 -38.40
C GLU A 46 39.82 45.59 -37.39
N HIS A 47 39.30 46.69 -36.81
CA HIS A 47 38.25 46.61 -35.79
C HIS A 47 36.99 45.94 -36.34
N ARG A 48 36.51 46.40 -37.50
CA ARG A 48 35.32 45.85 -38.17
C ARG A 48 35.47 44.39 -38.62
N LYS A 49 36.69 43.84 -38.66
CA LYS A 49 36.97 42.41 -38.88
C LYS A 49 37.09 41.59 -37.58
N ARG A 50 37.38 42.21 -36.44
CA ARG A 50 37.44 41.52 -35.12
C ARG A 50 36.05 41.33 -34.51
N ASP A 51 35.17 42.31 -34.66
CA ASP A 51 33.82 42.25 -34.08
C ASP A 51 32.92 41.18 -34.74
N LEU A 52 33.20 40.82 -36.00
CA LEU A 52 32.53 39.72 -36.73
C LEU A 52 33.01 38.31 -36.35
N LYS A 53 33.92 38.13 -35.37
CA LYS A 53 34.44 36.80 -35.01
C LYS A 53 34.60 36.53 -33.49
N LYS A 54 33.67 37.05 -32.68
CA LYS A 54 33.50 36.68 -31.26
C LYS A 54 32.04 36.39 -30.86
N TRP A 55 31.37 35.50 -31.59
CA TRP A 55 30.26 34.75 -30.97
C TRP A 55 30.88 33.76 -29.98
N SER A 56 30.77 34.06 -28.68
CA SER A 56 31.36 33.21 -27.63
C SER A 56 30.60 31.89 -27.54
N CYS A 57 31.28 30.83 -27.11
CA CYS A 57 30.63 29.53 -26.88
C CYS A 57 29.48 29.66 -25.86
N VAL A 58 29.60 30.58 -24.89
CA VAL A 58 28.54 30.94 -23.94
C VAL A 58 27.32 31.54 -24.64
N ASN A 59 27.50 32.51 -25.55
CA ASN A 59 26.36 33.11 -26.27
C ASN A 59 25.66 32.09 -27.17
N SER A 60 26.42 31.19 -27.82
CA SER A 60 25.85 30.10 -28.60
C SER A 60 25.11 29.08 -27.72
N CYS A 61 25.66 28.72 -26.56
CA CYS A 61 25.04 27.81 -25.60
C CYS A 61 23.75 28.41 -24.99
N CYS A 62 23.77 29.67 -24.56
CA CYS A 62 22.58 30.36 -24.06
C CYS A 62 21.51 30.54 -25.15
N TRP A 63 21.90 30.76 -26.41
CA TRP A 63 20.95 30.77 -27.53
C TRP A 63 20.36 29.37 -27.77
N PHE A 64 21.18 28.31 -27.73
CA PHE A 64 20.74 26.93 -27.90
C PHE A 64 19.79 26.47 -26.77
N ILE A 65 20.11 26.80 -25.52
CA ILE A 65 19.24 26.61 -24.35
C ILE A 65 17.96 27.44 -24.50
N GLY A 66 18.05 28.70 -24.94
CA GLY A 66 16.88 29.53 -25.22
C GLY A 66 15.97 28.91 -26.28
N CYS A 67 16.53 28.41 -27.38
CA CYS A 67 15.81 27.68 -28.41
C CYS A 67 15.20 26.38 -27.88
N MET A 68 15.93 25.57 -27.10
CA MET A 68 15.41 24.35 -26.50
C MET A 68 14.25 24.62 -25.54
N CYS A 69 14.37 25.64 -24.67
CA CYS A 69 13.28 26.08 -23.81
C CYS A 69 12.09 26.59 -24.63
N SER A 70 12.33 27.37 -25.69
CA SER A 70 11.26 27.90 -26.56
C SER A 70 10.53 26.80 -27.32
N ILE A 71 11.27 25.81 -27.82
CA ILE A 71 10.74 24.61 -28.48
C ILE A 71 9.97 23.76 -27.47
N TRP A 72 10.48 23.58 -26.25
CA TRP A 72 9.79 22.83 -25.19
C TRP A 72 8.49 23.52 -24.77
N TRP A 73 8.49 24.84 -24.55
CA TRP A 73 7.27 25.62 -24.29
C TRP A 73 6.31 25.62 -25.48
N PHE A 74 6.79 25.63 -26.72
CA PHE A 74 5.95 25.54 -27.92
C PHE A 74 5.35 24.15 -28.10
N LEU A 75 6.10 23.07 -27.83
CA LEU A 75 5.59 21.70 -27.80
C LEU A 75 4.59 21.49 -26.66
N LEU A 76 4.85 22.08 -25.48
CA LEU A 76 3.92 22.08 -24.36
C LEU A 76 2.64 22.86 -24.69
N PHE A 77 2.74 24.00 -25.37
CA PHE A 77 1.60 24.77 -25.86
C PHE A 77 0.81 23.97 -26.90
N LEU A 78 1.46 23.38 -27.91
CA LEU A 78 0.82 22.49 -28.88
C LEU A 78 0.15 21.28 -28.23
N TYR A 79 0.78 20.69 -27.21
CA TYR A 79 0.20 19.58 -26.44
C TYR A 79 -1.08 19.99 -25.69
N ASN A 80 -1.10 21.17 -25.07
CA ASN A 80 -2.30 21.71 -24.41
C ASN A 80 -3.33 22.30 -25.39
N ALA A 81 -2.94 22.62 -26.64
CA ALA A 81 -3.81 23.11 -27.70
C ALA A 81 -4.33 21.99 -28.64
N MET A 82 -3.80 20.77 -28.53
CA MET A 82 -4.35 19.61 -29.23
C MET A 82 -5.77 19.32 -28.70
N PRO A 83 -6.77 19.12 -29.58
CA PRO A 83 -8.06 18.59 -29.15
C PRO A 83 -7.88 17.24 -28.46
N ALA A 84 -8.61 16.99 -27.37
CA ALA A 84 -8.54 15.73 -26.63
C ALA A 84 -8.87 14.48 -27.48
N SER A 85 -9.58 14.66 -28.60
CA SER A 85 -9.86 13.63 -29.60
C SER A 85 -8.69 13.32 -30.55
N PHE A 86 -7.65 14.15 -30.65
CA PHE A 86 -6.57 13.95 -31.61
C PHE A 86 -5.70 12.71 -31.29
N PRO A 87 -5.26 12.46 -30.03
CA PRO A 87 -4.58 11.21 -29.69
C PRO A 87 -5.48 9.97 -29.90
N GLN A 88 -6.79 10.14 -29.70
CA GLN A 88 -7.77 9.08 -29.86
C GLN A 88 -7.95 8.69 -31.34
N TYR A 89 -8.06 9.68 -32.22
CA TYR A 89 -8.12 9.53 -33.68
C TYR A 89 -6.82 8.91 -34.26
N VAL A 90 -5.66 9.33 -33.76
CA VAL A 90 -4.37 8.75 -34.17
C VAL A 90 -4.25 7.29 -33.74
N THR A 91 -4.67 6.95 -32.51
CA THR A 91 -4.71 5.54 -32.06
C THR A 91 -5.69 4.72 -32.93
N GLU A 92 -6.92 5.20 -33.12
CA GLU A 92 -7.95 4.51 -33.90
C GLU A 92 -7.55 4.28 -35.36
N ALA A 93 -6.82 5.22 -35.97
CA ALA A 93 -6.26 5.09 -37.33
C ALA A 93 -5.09 4.09 -37.42
N ILE A 94 -4.46 3.71 -36.30
CA ILE A 94 -3.32 2.78 -36.25
C ILE A 94 -3.76 1.38 -35.78
N THR A 95 -4.67 1.28 -34.81
CA THR A 95 -5.09 0.01 -34.20
C THR A 95 -6.48 -0.47 -34.62
N GLY A 96 -7.22 0.34 -35.39
CA GLY A 96 -8.64 0.10 -35.68
C GLY A 96 -9.57 0.63 -34.58
N PRO A 97 -10.89 0.43 -34.72
CA PRO A 97 -11.90 0.99 -33.81
C PRO A 97 -11.67 0.52 -32.38
N VAL A 98 -11.62 1.47 -31.46
CA VAL A 98 -11.35 1.20 -30.03
C VAL A 98 -12.47 0.31 -29.48
N PRO A 99 -12.17 -0.83 -28.83
CA PRO A 99 -13.19 -1.71 -28.26
C PRO A 99 -14.00 -0.96 -27.19
N ASP A 100 -15.30 -1.28 -27.10
CA ASP A 100 -16.19 -0.67 -26.12
C ASP A 100 -15.61 -0.76 -24.69
N PRO A 101 -15.58 0.34 -23.92
CA PRO A 101 -15.28 0.29 -22.50
C PRO A 101 -16.17 -0.75 -21.81
N LEU A 102 -15.64 -1.51 -20.84
CA LEU A 102 -16.27 -2.70 -20.29
C LEU A 102 -17.74 -2.50 -19.85
N GLY A 103 -18.05 -1.41 -19.14
CA GLY A 103 -19.43 -1.10 -18.74
C GLY A 103 -20.38 -0.82 -19.93
N VAL A 104 -19.86 -0.38 -21.08
CA VAL A 104 -20.61 -0.23 -22.34
C VAL A 104 -20.81 -1.57 -23.03
N LYS A 105 -19.80 -2.44 -23.07
CA LYS A 105 -19.94 -3.85 -23.51
C LYS A 105 -21.07 -4.54 -22.72
N LEU A 106 -20.99 -4.51 -21.39
CA LEU A 106 -21.96 -5.16 -20.51
C LEU A 106 -23.36 -4.52 -20.58
N HIS A 107 -23.46 -3.22 -20.83
CA HIS A 107 -24.76 -2.59 -21.13
C HIS A 107 -25.36 -3.06 -22.47
N LYS A 108 -24.54 -3.28 -23.51
CA LYS A 108 -24.97 -3.85 -24.80
C LYS A 108 -25.39 -5.33 -24.68
N GLU A 109 -24.78 -6.08 -23.77
CA GLU A 109 -25.23 -7.42 -23.35
C GLU A 109 -26.56 -7.39 -22.56
N GLY A 110 -27.08 -6.21 -22.22
CA GLY A 110 -28.37 -6.03 -21.54
C GLY A 110 -28.31 -6.03 -20.01
N LEU A 111 -27.11 -6.04 -19.40
CA LEU A 111 -26.96 -5.98 -17.95
C LEU A 111 -27.47 -4.63 -17.40
N LYS A 112 -28.11 -4.70 -16.23
CA LYS A 112 -28.69 -3.57 -15.51
C LYS A 112 -28.49 -3.73 -14.01
N ALA A 113 -28.48 -2.62 -13.28
CA ALA A 113 -28.42 -2.64 -11.82
C ALA A 113 -29.59 -3.45 -11.21
N LYS A 114 -29.27 -4.31 -10.24
CA LYS A 114 -30.25 -5.22 -9.59
C LYS A 114 -29.99 -5.31 -8.09
N HIS A 115 -28.80 -5.75 -7.68
CA HIS A 115 -28.42 -5.86 -6.27
C HIS A 115 -27.66 -4.60 -5.82
N PRO A 116 -28.01 -3.93 -4.70
CA PRO A 116 -27.27 -2.76 -4.25
C PRO A 116 -25.82 -3.14 -3.92
N VAL A 117 -24.87 -2.27 -4.30
CA VAL A 117 -23.43 -2.55 -4.17
C VAL A 117 -22.84 -1.81 -2.96
N VAL A 118 -22.08 -2.52 -2.13
CA VAL A 118 -21.40 -1.98 -0.95
C VAL A 118 -19.90 -2.19 -1.06
N PHE A 119 -19.12 -1.11 -1.13
CA PHE A 119 -17.66 -1.16 -1.11
C PHE A 119 -17.16 -1.08 0.34
N VAL A 120 -16.19 -1.92 0.72
CA VAL A 120 -15.52 -1.87 2.04
C VAL A 120 -14.02 -1.70 1.83
N PRO A 121 -13.41 -0.56 2.24
CA PRO A 121 -12.02 -0.25 1.91
C PRO A 121 -11.04 -1.09 2.74
N GLY A 122 -9.83 -1.28 2.22
CA GLY A 122 -8.68 -1.77 2.98
C GLY A 122 -7.95 -0.65 3.72
N ILE A 123 -6.93 -1.04 4.48
CA ILE A 123 -5.95 -0.11 5.07
C ILE A 123 -5.45 0.91 4.04
N VAL A 124 -5.27 2.16 4.47
CA VAL A 124 -4.91 3.36 3.67
C VAL A 124 -5.81 3.72 2.48
N THR A 125 -6.63 2.82 1.94
CA THR A 125 -7.47 3.08 0.76
C THR A 125 -8.72 3.93 1.03
N GLY A 126 -9.13 4.09 2.29
CA GLY A 126 -10.19 5.01 2.70
C GLY A 126 -9.63 6.38 3.09
N VAL A 127 -10.19 7.46 2.55
CA VAL A 127 -9.72 8.83 2.85
C VAL A 127 -10.06 9.21 4.30
N LEU A 128 -9.07 9.69 5.06
CA LEU A 128 -9.24 10.27 6.40
C LEU A 128 -9.06 11.79 6.37
N GLU A 129 -9.89 12.52 7.11
CA GLU A 129 -9.85 13.98 7.26
C GLU A 129 -9.68 14.42 8.73
N LEU A 130 -8.96 15.53 8.94
CA LEU A 130 -8.75 16.12 10.27
C LEU A 130 -9.97 16.91 10.74
N TRP A 131 -10.41 16.68 11.98
CA TRP A 131 -11.49 17.44 12.62
C TRP A 131 -11.00 18.31 13.79
N GLU A 132 -9.91 17.92 14.43
CA GLU A 132 -9.25 18.65 15.51
C GLU A 132 -7.77 18.26 15.56
N GLY A 133 -6.91 19.18 15.96
CA GLY A 133 -5.47 18.95 16.10
C GLY A 133 -4.81 20.10 16.86
N HIS A 134 -3.56 19.88 17.29
CA HIS A 134 -2.76 20.90 17.95
C HIS A 134 -2.40 22.08 17.03
N GLN A 135 -1.80 23.14 17.58
CA GLN A 135 -1.48 24.38 16.84
C GLN A 135 -0.62 24.16 15.57
N CYS A 136 0.20 23.11 15.51
CA CYS A 136 0.95 22.73 14.30
C CYS A 136 0.07 22.26 13.13
N ALA A 137 -1.19 21.91 13.38
CA ALA A 137 -2.19 21.51 12.39
C ALA A 137 -3.20 22.63 12.05
N GLU A 138 -2.91 23.89 12.43
CA GLU A 138 -3.74 25.03 12.09
C GLU A 138 -3.89 25.16 10.56
N GLY A 139 -5.12 25.38 10.09
CA GLY A 139 -5.43 25.38 8.65
C GLY A 139 -5.45 24.00 7.98
N LEU A 140 -5.37 22.89 8.72
CA LEU A 140 -5.58 21.53 8.20
C LEU A 140 -7.00 20.98 8.41
N PHE A 141 -7.92 21.75 8.99
CA PHE A 141 -9.32 21.33 9.21
C PHE A 141 -9.99 20.84 7.91
N ARG A 142 -10.49 19.61 7.98
CA ARG A 142 -11.09 18.80 6.91
C ARG A 142 -10.25 18.65 5.64
N LYS A 143 -8.92 18.83 5.74
CA LYS A 143 -7.98 18.36 4.71
C LYS A 143 -7.75 16.85 4.86
N ARG A 144 -7.40 16.22 3.74
CA ARG A 144 -7.02 14.80 3.67
C ARG A 144 -5.66 14.64 4.33
N LEU A 145 -5.54 13.72 5.30
CA LEU A 145 -4.29 13.54 6.06
C LEU A 145 -3.33 12.52 5.46
N TRP A 146 -3.80 11.64 4.58
CA TRP A 146 -2.98 10.61 3.97
C TRP A 146 -2.78 10.92 2.49
N GLY A 147 -1.53 10.91 2.03
CA GLY A 147 -1.11 11.40 0.71
C GLY A 147 -0.73 12.89 0.66
N ASP A 148 -0.88 13.64 1.77
CA ASP A 148 -0.36 15.01 1.92
C ASP A 148 0.95 14.98 2.76
N PRO A 149 2.08 15.51 2.25
CA PRO A 149 3.36 15.43 2.95
C PRO A 149 3.41 16.20 4.29
N TYR A 150 2.49 17.13 4.55
CA TYR A 150 2.47 17.93 5.79
C TYR A 150 1.69 17.28 6.94
N ALA A 151 1.00 16.16 6.69
CA ALA A 151 -0.05 15.65 7.58
C ALA A 151 0.35 14.46 8.48
N GLY A 152 1.44 13.76 8.17
CA GLY A 152 1.75 12.46 8.78
C GLY A 152 1.91 12.47 10.31
N LEU A 153 2.46 13.53 10.89
CA LEU A 153 2.77 13.61 12.33
C LEU A 153 1.52 13.61 13.24
N SER A 154 0.32 13.89 12.72
CA SER A 154 -0.92 13.87 13.51
C SER A 154 -1.67 12.52 13.48
N MET A 155 -1.15 11.50 12.79
CA MET A 155 -1.91 10.27 12.50
C MET A 155 -1.74 9.13 13.51
N SER A 156 -0.89 9.28 14.53
CA SER A 156 -0.77 8.33 15.63
C SER A 156 -2.06 8.22 16.46
N LEU A 157 -2.27 7.07 17.09
CA LEU A 157 -3.30 6.83 18.09
C LEU A 157 -2.70 6.84 19.50
N ASP A 158 -3.55 6.96 20.52
CA ASP A 158 -3.13 6.90 21.91
C ASP A 158 -2.61 5.50 22.30
N ASN A 159 -1.46 5.45 22.97
CA ASN A 159 -0.67 4.24 23.15
C ASN A 159 -1.23 3.27 24.22
N GLU A 160 -2.23 3.68 25.01
CA GLU A 160 -2.91 2.80 25.98
C GLU A 160 -4.34 2.44 25.55
N THR A 161 -5.06 3.34 24.87
CA THR A 161 -6.48 3.15 24.51
C THR A 161 -6.73 2.73 23.05
N GLY A 162 -5.80 2.98 22.12
CA GLY A 162 -6.01 2.69 20.69
C GLY A 162 -7.08 3.58 20.03
N LEU A 163 -7.29 4.79 20.56
CA LEU A 163 -8.22 5.82 20.06
C LEU A 163 -7.46 7.10 19.66
N ASP A 164 -8.15 8.16 19.22
CA ASP A 164 -7.47 9.43 18.90
C ASP A 164 -6.85 10.06 20.17
N PRO A 165 -5.64 10.66 20.09
CA PRO A 165 -5.03 11.39 21.20
C PRO A 165 -5.85 12.61 21.65
N SER A 166 -5.68 13.02 22.91
CA SER A 166 -6.33 14.22 23.46
C SER A 166 -5.98 15.48 22.64
N GLY A 167 -7.00 16.22 22.19
CA GLY A 167 -6.82 17.38 21.31
C GLY A 167 -6.57 17.06 19.83
N VAL A 168 -6.76 15.79 19.42
CA VAL A 168 -6.72 15.35 18.02
C VAL A 168 -8.01 14.59 17.71
N ARG A 169 -8.61 14.83 16.54
CA ARG A 169 -9.73 14.03 16.01
C ARG A 169 -9.55 13.82 14.52
N ILE A 170 -9.58 12.57 14.08
CA ILE A 170 -9.46 12.17 12.67
C ILE A 170 -10.65 11.28 12.33
N ARG A 171 -11.31 11.50 11.19
CA ARG A 171 -12.51 10.75 10.80
C ARG A 171 -12.49 10.31 9.34
N PRO A 172 -13.13 9.18 9.00
CA PRO A 172 -13.26 8.75 7.61
C PRO A 172 -14.20 9.69 6.83
N VAL A 173 -13.80 10.05 5.61
CA VAL A 173 -14.68 10.75 4.67
C VAL A 173 -15.84 9.82 4.33
N SER A 174 -17.07 10.36 4.30
CA SER A 174 -18.29 9.57 4.08
C SER A 174 -18.79 9.64 2.64
N GLY A 175 -19.39 8.55 2.16
CA GLY A 175 -19.95 8.43 0.81
C GLY A 175 -18.91 8.14 -0.28
N LEU A 176 -19.35 8.08 -1.55
CA LEU A 176 -18.50 7.67 -2.69
C LEU A 176 -17.31 8.59 -2.95
N VAL A 177 -17.32 9.85 -2.47
CA VAL A 177 -16.19 10.79 -2.55
C VAL A 177 -14.93 10.29 -1.81
N ALA A 178 -15.10 9.34 -0.88
CA ALA A 178 -14.00 8.63 -0.22
C ALA A 178 -13.39 7.49 -1.07
N ALA A 179 -13.97 7.17 -2.22
CA ALA A 179 -13.65 6.01 -3.05
C ALA A 179 -12.90 6.36 -4.35
N ASP A 180 -13.11 7.57 -4.88
CA ASP A 180 -12.69 7.95 -6.24
C ASP A 180 -11.15 7.95 -6.41
N TYR A 181 -10.48 8.81 -5.64
CA TYR A 181 -9.03 9.04 -5.72
C TYR A 181 -8.41 9.02 -4.32
N PHE A 182 -7.33 8.27 -4.17
CA PHE A 182 -6.45 8.29 -3.00
C PHE A 182 -5.49 9.49 -3.09
N ALA A 183 -4.80 9.62 -4.24
CA ALA A 183 -3.91 10.72 -4.60
C ALA A 183 -4.05 11.03 -6.11
N PRO A 184 -3.54 12.16 -6.63
CA PRO A 184 -3.53 12.43 -8.06
C PRO A 184 -2.88 11.29 -8.86
N GLY A 185 -3.60 10.74 -9.84
CA GLY A 185 -3.16 9.57 -10.62
C GLY A 185 -3.28 8.21 -9.91
N TYR A 186 -3.68 8.18 -8.64
CA TYR A 186 -3.86 6.95 -7.85
C TYR A 186 -5.35 6.73 -7.54
N PHE A 187 -6.01 6.08 -8.49
CA PHE A 187 -7.42 5.66 -8.41
C PHE A 187 -7.51 4.36 -7.60
N VAL A 188 -8.55 4.21 -6.77
CA VAL A 188 -8.83 2.92 -6.09
C VAL A 188 -10.12 2.32 -6.61
N TRP A 189 -11.27 2.97 -6.41
CA TRP A 189 -12.58 2.42 -6.78
C TRP A 189 -13.19 3.05 -8.03
N ALA A 190 -12.71 4.23 -8.46
CA ALA A 190 -13.31 5.00 -9.56
C ALA A 190 -13.52 4.20 -10.86
N VAL A 191 -12.61 3.30 -11.23
CA VAL A 191 -12.74 2.48 -12.45
C VAL A 191 -13.92 1.51 -12.35
N LEU A 192 -14.08 0.84 -11.21
CA LEU A 192 -15.20 -0.06 -10.95
C LEU A 192 -16.53 0.73 -10.86
N ILE A 193 -16.55 1.83 -10.11
CA ILE A 193 -17.71 2.72 -9.97
C ILE A 193 -18.16 3.26 -11.34
N ALA A 194 -17.22 3.69 -12.20
CA ALA A 194 -17.53 4.19 -13.54
C ALA A 194 -18.11 3.12 -14.47
N ASN A 195 -17.68 1.86 -14.36
CA ASN A 195 -18.24 0.76 -15.14
C ASN A 195 -19.62 0.31 -14.61
N LEU A 196 -19.81 0.27 -13.28
CA LEU A 196 -21.13 0.05 -12.66
C LEU A 196 -22.14 1.13 -13.09
N ALA A 197 -21.73 2.40 -13.13
CA ALA A 197 -22.59 3.49 -13.56
C ALA A 197 -23.12 3.33 -15.00
N ARG A 198 -22.37 2.68 -15.90
CA ARG A 198 -22.84 2.41 -17.28
C ARG A 198 -24.04 1.46 -17.36
N ILE A 199 -24.25 0.61 -16.35
CA ILE A 199 -25.43 -0.27 -16.28
C ILE A 199 -26.53 0.24 -15.31
N GLY A 200 -26.45 1.51 -14.90
CA GLY A 200 -27.50 2.17 -14.11
C GLY A 200 -27.32 2.11 -12.58
N TYR A 201 -26.08 1.93 -12.09
CA TYR A 201 -25.77 2.23 -10.69
C TYR A 201 -25.56 3.73 -10.46
N GLU A 202 -26.00 4.22 -9.31
CA GLU A 202 -25.87 5.61 -8.86
C GLU A 202 -25.79 5.68 -7.33
N THR A 203 -25.76 6.89 -6.75
CA THR A 203 -25.62 7.11 -5.30
C THR A 203 -26.70 6.46 -4.43
N LYS A 204 -27.86 6.11 -5.00
CA LYS A 204 -28.97 5.46 -4.25
C LYS A 204 -28.79 3.95 -4.06
N ASN A 205 -27.99 3.29 -4.91
CA ASN A 205 -27.76 1.84 -4.89
C ASN A 205 -26.26 1.46 -4.85
N MET A 206 -25.37 2.44 -4.60
CA MET A 206 -23.96 2.23 -4.27
C MET A 206 -23.62 2.92 -2.95
N TYR A 207 -23.00 2.19 -2.02
CA TYR A 207 -22.57 2.69 -0.70
C TYR A 207 -21.08 2.39 -0.46
N MET A 208 -20.36 3.36 0.09
CA MET A 208 -18.98 3.18 0.58
C MET A 208 -19.01 3.11 2.11
N ALA A 209 -18.74 1.92 2.64
CA ALA A 209 -18.66 1.63 4.07
C ALA A 209 -17.31 2.11 4.66
N ALA A 210 -17.05 3.42 4.58
CA ALA A 210 -15.82 4.02 5.07
C ALA A 210 -15.72 3.94 6.61
N TYR A 211 -14.57 3.48 7.09
CA TYR A 211 -14.21 3.38 8.51
C TYR A 211 -12.80 3.96 8.72
N ASP A 212 -12.47 4.31 9.96
CA ASP A 212 -11.10 4.68 10.31
C ASP A 212 -10.24 3.42 10.37
N TRP A 213 -9.42 3.22 9.34
CA TRP A 213 -8.62 2.02 9.15
C TRP A 213 -7.40 1.94 10.08
N ARG A 214 -7.20 2.87 11.02
CA ARG A 214 -6.10 2.81 12.01
C ARG A 214 -6.50 2.08 13.30
N ILE A 215 -7.74 2.29 13.76
CA ILE A 215 -8.24 1.78 15.05
C ILE A 215 -8.69 0.31 14.93
N SER A 216 -8.74 -0.40 16.06
CA SER A 216 -9.23 -1.78 16.10
C SER A 216 -10.69 -1.89 15.64
N PHE A 217 -11.11 -3.04 15.11
CA PHE A 217 -12.41 -3.17 14.45
C PHE A 217 -13.58 -2.89 15.40
N GLN A 218 -13.52 -3.38 16.64
CA GLN A 218 -14.53 -3.08 17.65
C GLN A 218 -14.49 -1.60 18.09
N ASN A 219 -13.32 -0.95 18.11
CA ASN A 219 -13.21 0.47 18.45
C ASN A 219 -13.86 1.38 17.39
N THR A 220 -14.00 0.94 16.13
CA THR A 220 -14.82 1.66 15.12
C THR A 220 -16.29 1.78 15.52
N GLU A 221 -16.80 0.82 16.30
CA GLU A 221 -18.15 0.86 16.86
C GLU A 221 -18.19 1.70 18.13
N VAL A 222 -17.24 1.50 19.06
CA VAL A 222 -17.18 2.25 20.33
C VAL A 222 -17.01 3.76 20.10
N ARG A 223 -16.15 4.17 19.15
CA ARG A 223 -15.86 5.59 18.88
C ARG A 223 -16.91 6.27 17.98
N ASP A 224 -17.32 5.60 16.91
CA ASP A 224 -18.06 6.21 15.80
C ASP A 224 -19.38 5.49 15.44
N GLN A 225 -19.74 4.41 16.12
CA GLN A 225 -20.91 3.57 15.80
C GLN A 225 -20.89 3.06 14.33
N THR A 226 -19.70 2.71 13.84
CA THR A 226 -19.48 2.41 12.41
C THR A 226 -20.13 1.10 11.97
N LEU A 227 -20.11 0.05 12.78
CA LEU A 227 -20.73 -1.24 12.48
C LEU A 227 -22.27 -1.09 12.51
N SER A 228 -22.81 -0.33 13.47
CA SER A 228 -24.23 0.05 13.51
C SER A 228 -24.64 0.87 12.28
N ARG A 229 -23.83 1.83 11.84
CA ARG A 229 -24.08 2.59 10.60
C ARG A 229 -24.07 1.70 9.36
N ILE A 230 -23.14 0.74 9.27
CA ILE A 230 -23.10 -0.22 8.16
C ILE A 230 -24.37 -1.08 8.17
N LYS A 231 -24.75 -1.66 9.32
CA LYS A 231 -26.00 -2.43 9.48
C LYS A 231 -27.21 -1.66 8.96
N SER A 232 -27.46 -0.46 9.47
CA SER A 232 -28.64 0.33 9.10
C SER A 232 -28.64 0.79 7.65
N ASN A 233 -27.46 1.07 7.05
CA ASN A 233 -27.38 1.38 5.63
C ASN A 233 -27.69 0.16 4.76
N LEU A 234 -27.21 -1.05 5.12
CA LEU A 234 -27.54 -2.27 4.39
C LEU A 234 -29.03 -2.63 4.49
N GLU A 235 -29.62 -2.51 5.69
CA GLU A 235 -31.07 -2.67 5.90
C GLU A 235 -31.88 -1.68 5.03
N LEU A 236 -31.47 -0.41 5.01
CA LEU A 236 -32.11 0.64 4.19
C LEU A 236 -31.97 0.36 2.68
N MET A 237 -30.79 -0.07 2.21
CA MET A 237 -30.56 -0.38 0.80
C MET A 237 -31.41 -1.56 0.33
N VAL A 238 -31.55 -2.61 1.14
CA VAL A 238 -32.43 -3.76 0.82
C VAL A 238 -33.90 -3.34 0.82
N ALA A 239 -34.35 -2.58 1.82
CA ALA A 239 -35.73 -2.12 1.93
C ALA A 239 -36.15 -1.18 0.79
N THR A 240 -35.26 -0.28 0.36
CA THR A 240 -35.54 0.70 -0.72
C THR A 240 -35.35 0.13 -2.13
N ASN A 241 -34.54 -0.92 -2.30
CA ASN A 241 -34.31 -1.59 -3.58
C ASN A 241 -35.12 -2.90 -3.71
N GLY A 242 -36.41 -2.83 -3.32
CA GLY A 242 -37.41 -3.89 -3.56
C GLY A 242 -37.14 -5.23 -2.85
N GLY A 243 -36.41 -5.23 -1.73
CA GLY A 243 -36.01 -6.46 -1.03
C GLY A 243 -34.79 -7.17 -1.65
N SER A 244 -34.13 -6.57 -2.64
CA SER A 244 -32.95 -7.18 -3.26
C SER A 244 -31.74 -7.10 -2.31
N LYS A 245 -31.29 -8.27 -1.83
CA LYS A 245 -30.08 -8.42 -0.98
C LYS A 245 -28.85 -7.75 -1.62
N VAL A 246 -27.95 -7.18 -0.82
CA VAL A 246 -26.76 -6.45 -1.30
C VAL A 246 -25.65 -7.38 -1.81
N VAL A 247 -24.83 -6.87 -2.75
CA VAL A 247 -23.52 -7.44 -3.08
C VAL A 247 -22.45 -6.59 -2.40
N VAL A 248 -21.64 -7.21 -1.55
CA VAL A 248 -20.57 -6.53 -0.81
C VAL A 248 -19.24 -6.83 -1.46
N ILE A 249 -18.39 -5.82 -1.61
CA ILE A 249 -17.08 -5.88 -2.24
C ILE A 249 -16.03 -5.35 -1.26
N PRO A 250 -15.51 -6.18 -0.34
CA PRO A 250 -14.43 -5.78 0.54
C PRO A 250 -13.07 -5.95 -0.17
N HIS A 251 -12.20 -4.94 -0.06
CA HIS A 251 -10.81 -5.01 -0.55
C HIS A 251 -9.82 -5.12 0.60
N SER A 252 -8.81 -5.97 0.44
CA SER A 252 -7.66 -6.08 1.34
C SER A 252 -8.09 -6.25 2.82
N MET A 253 -7.57 -5.47 3.76
CA MET A 253 -7.96 -5.52 5.18
C MET A 253 -9.47 -5.34 5.41
N GLY A 254 -10.20 -4.70 4.48
CA GLY A 254 -11.65 -4.58 4.50
C GLY A 254 -12.37 -5.92 4.49
N VAL A 255 -11.74 -6.99 3.98
CA VAL A 255 -12.23 -8.37 4.05
C VAL A 255 -12.26 -8.89 5.50
N LEU A 256 -11.21 -8.62 6.28
CA LEU A 256 -11.17 -8.98 7.71
C LEU A 256 -12.16 -8.15 8.52
N TYR A 257 -12.30 -6.87 8.18
CA TYR A 257 -13.28 -5.97 8.80
C TYR A 257 -14.72 -6.41 8.49
N PHE A 258 -15.01 -6.86 7.26
CA PHE A 258 -16.34 -7.34 6.89
C PHE A 258 -16.64 -8.75 7.46
N LEU A 259 -15.63 -9.62 7.59
CA LEU A 259 -15.76 -10.87 8.35
C LEU A 259 -16.14 -10.60 9.82
N HIS A 260 -15.48 -9.64 10.45
CA HIS A 260 -15.84 -9.16 11.80
C HIS A 260 -17.26 -8.60 11.84
N PHE A 261 -17.65 -7.76 10.88
CA PHE A 261 -19.01 -7.22 10.79
C PHE A 261 -20.07 -8.32 10.66
N MET A 262 -19.87 -9.34 9.82
CA MET A 262 -20.84 -10.44 9.65
C MET A 262 -21.10 -11.20 10.95
N LYS A 263 -20.11 -11.31 11.85
CA LYS A 263 -20.33 -11.92 13.18
C LYS A 263 -20.82 -10.94 14.23
N TRP A 264 -20.33 -9.69 14.21
CA TRP A 264 -20.85 -8.63 15.05
C TRP A 264 -22.36 -8.43 14.84
N VAL A 265 -22.85 -8.45 13.59
CA VAL A 265 -24.26 -8.19 13.30
C VAL A 265 -25.18 -9.35 13.70
N GLU A 266 -24.73 -10.60 13.60
CA GLU A 266 -25.46 -11.76 14.13
C GLU A 266 -25.50 -11.78 15.66
N ALA A 267 -24.42 -11.34 16.32
CA ALA A 267 -24.25 -11.46 17.76
C ALA A 267 -25.20 -10.54 18.58
N PRO A 268 -25.67 -10.98 19.76
CA PRO A 268 -26.55 -10.17 20.61
C PRO A 268 -25.94 -8.85 21.11
N ALA A 269 -26.77 -7.82 21.22
CA ALA A 269 -26.43 -6.60 21.94
C ALA A 269 -26.21 -6.90 23.44
N PRO A 270 -25.31 -6.17 24.14
CA PRO A 270 -24.56 -5.00 23.68
C PRO A 270 -23.21 -5.30 23.01
N MET A 271 -22.80 -6.57 22.87
CA MET A 271 -21.48 -6.91 22.29
C MET A 271 -21.49 -6.88 20.75
N GLY A 272 -22.58 -7.37 20.16
CA GLY A 272 -22.89 -7.30 18.73
C GLY A 272 -24.05 -6.36 18.41
N GLY A 273 -24.37 -6.27 17.12
CA GLY A 273 -25.42 -5.41 16.57
C GLY A 273 -26.85 -5.94 16.68
N GLY A 274 -27.06 -7.13 17.26
CA GLY A 274 -28.39 -7.68 17.53
C GLY A 274 -29.29 -7.82 16.29
N GLY A 275 -28.72 -8.13 15.13
CA GLY A 275 -29.48 -8.41 13.89
C GLY A 275 -30.11 -9.81 13.87
N GLY A 276 -29.58 -10.74 14.67
CA GLY A 276 -30.01 -12.14 14.71
C GLY A 276 -29.26 -13.04 13.71
N SER A 277 -29.32 -14.35 13.93
CA SER A 277 -28.54 -15.36 13.18
C SER A 277 -28.95 -15.55 11.72
N ASP A 278 -30.04 -14.95 11.26
CA ASP A 278 -30.47 -14.95 9.86
C ASP A 278 -30.28 -13.59 9.17
N TRP A 279 -29.63 -12.62 9.83
CA TRP A 279 -29.45 -11.26 9.29
C TRP A 279 -28.65 -11.25 7.99
N CYS A 280 -27.54 -11.98 7.92
CA CYS A 280 -26.76 -12.11 6.70
C CYS A 280 -27.56 -12.80 5.58
N ALA A 281 -28.35 -13.83 5.92
CA ALA A 281 -29.20 -14.54 4.97
C ALA A 281 -30.30 -13.64 4.37
N LYS A 282 -30.86 -12.72 5.17
CA LYS A 282 -31.85 -11.74 4.75
C LYS A 282 -31.25 -10.65 3.87
N HIS A 283 -30.07 -10.13 4.20
CA HIS A 283 -29.57 -8.87 3.63
C HIS A 283 -28.45 -9.02 2.59
N ILE A 284 -27.72 -10.13 2.53
CA ILE A 284 -26.54 -10.28 1.65
C ILE A 284 -26.81 -11.35 0.56
N LYS A 285 -26.52 -11.00 -0.71
CA LYS A 285 -26.49 -11.92 -1.86
C LYS A 285 -25.12 -12.57 -1.99
N ALA A 286 -24.07 -11.76 -2.01
CA ALA A 286 -22.70 -12.22 -2.17
C ALA A 286 -21.69 -11.32 -1.45
N VAL A 287 -20.56 -11.90 -1.05
CA VAL A 287 -19.37 -11.20 -0.56
C VAL A 287 -18.21 -11.48 -1.51
N MET A 288 -17.77 -10.45 -2.22
CA MET A 288 -16.77 -10.51 -3.28
C MET A 288 -15.43 -9.97 -2.75
N ASN A 289 -14.66 -10.85 -2.09
CA ASN A 289 -13.48 -10.48 -1.31
C ASN A 289 -12.27 -10.32 -2.22
N ILE A 290 -11.86 -9.07 -2.47
CA ILE A 290 -10.72 -8.75 -3.33
C ILE A 290 -9.43 -8.76 -2.48
N GLY A 291 -8.62 -9.79 -2.65
CA GLY A 291 -7.33 -9.95 -1.99
C GLY A 291 -7.42 -10.19 -0.47
N GLY A 292 -8.42 -10.92 0.01
CA GLY A 292 -8.64 -11.14 1.44
C GLY A 292 -7.41 -11.70 2.18
N PRO A 293 -6.79 -10.95 3.13
CA PRO A 293 -5.65 -11.43 3.90
C PRO A 293 -6.12 -12.28 5.09
N PHE A 294 -6.97 -13.28 4.82
CA PHE A 294 -7.68 -14.10 5.80
C PHE A 294 -6.76 -14.63 6.90
N LEU A 295 -5.65 -15.24 6.50
CA LEU A 295 -4.63 -15.86 7.34
C LEU A 295 -3.51 -14.90 7.76
N GLY A 296 -3.57 -13.61 7.37
CA GLY A 296 -2.50 -12.62 7.62
C GLY A 296 -1.36 -12.68 6.59
N VAL A 297 -0.41 -11.74 6.64
CA VAL A 297 0.71 -11.63 5.70
C VAL A 297 2.07 -11.51 6.40
N PRO A 298 3.12 -12.18 5.89
CA PRO A 298 4.50 -11.98 6.34
C PRO A 298 4.94 -10.51 6.29
N LYS A 299 4.47 -9.76 5.27
CA LYS A 299 4.74 -8.32 5.09
C LYS A 299 4.23 -7.42 6.22
N ALA A 300 3.23 -7.85 7.00
CA ALA A 300 2.81 -7.15 8.20
C ALA A 300 3.80 -7.36 9.35
N VAL A 301 4.46 -8.54 9.41
CA VAL A 301 5.48 -8.84 10.41
C VAL A 301 6.74 -8.03 10.17
N THR A 302 7.25 -8.00 8.93
CA THR A 302 8.45 -7.21 8.57
C THR A 302 8.24 -5.72 8.81
N GLY A 303 7.07 -5.19 8.41
CA GLY A 303 6.65 -3.83 8.71
C GLY A 303 6.60 -3.52 10.22
N LEU A 304 5.94 -4.34 11.04
CA LEU A 304 5.86 -4.11 12.50
C LEU A 304 7.19 -4.34 13.23
N PHE A 305 8.03 -5.28 12.77
CA PHE A 305 9.30 -5.65 13.41
C PHE A 305 10.49 -4.75 13.02
N SER A 306 10.40 -4.02 11.91
CA SER A 306 11.55 -3.24 11.41
C SER A 306 11.21 -1.96 10.65
N ALA A 307 9.93 -1.65 10.41
CA ALA A 307 9.50 -0.63 9.45
C ALA A 307 10.06 -0.82 8.03
N GLU A 308 10.57 -2.02 7.72
CA GLU A 308 11.04 -2.41 6.41
C GLU A 308 10.04 -3.34 5.73
N ALA A 309 9.96 -3.17 4.41
CA ALA A 309 9.32 -4.07 3.46
C ALA A 309 10.28 -4.23 2.27
N LYS A 310 10.03 -5.22 1.40
CA LYS A 310 10.81 -5.48 0.17
C LYS A 310 11.16 -4.20 -0.61
N GLU A 311 10.24 -3.25 -0.73
CA GLU A 311 10.42 -2.01 -1.47
C GLU A 311 11.32 -1.00 -0.74
N ILE A 312 11.20 -0.91 0.59
CA ILE A 312 12.00 -0.02 1.45
C ILE A 312 13.44 -0.54 1.51
N ALA A 313 13.61 -1.84 1.69
CA ALA A 313 14.91 -2.50 1.67
C ALA A 313 15.62 -2.30 0.32
N PHE A 314 14.91 -2.49 -0.80
CA PHE A 314 15.44 -2.21 -2.14
C PHE A 314 15.81 -0.74 -2.35
N ALA A 315 14.94 0.20 -1.95
CA ALA A 315 15.23 1.63 -2.05
C ALA A 315 16.48 2.04 -1.26
N ARG A 316 16.69 1.51 -0.05
CA ARG A 316 17.94 1.70 0.72
C ARG A 316 19.15 1.09 0.01
N ALA A 317 19.01 -0.09 -0.61
CA ALA A 317 20.12 -0.74 -1.31
C ALA A 317 20.55 0.02 -2.58
N VAL A 318 19.62 0.65 -3.29
CA VAL A 318 19.90 1.42 -4.51
C VAL A 318 20.31 2.87 -4.20
N ALA A 319 19.72 3.49 -3.18
CA ALA A 319 19.94 4.88 -2.83
C ALA A 319 19.91 5.08 -1.30
N PRO A 320 20.95 4.64 -0.55
CA PRO A 320 20.95 4.67 0.90
C PRO A 320 20.67 6.08 1.44
N GLY A 321 21.45 7.08 1.00
CA GLY A 321 21.24 8.50 1.35
C GLY A 321 19.96 9.18 0.82
N VAL A 322 18.99 8.42 0.27
CA VAL A 322 17.63 8.90 -0.04
C VAL A 322 16.59 8.42 0.98
N LEU A 323 16.81 7.28 1.65
CA LEU A 323 16.05 6.90 2.85
C LEU A 323 16.76 7.35 4.14
N ASP A 324 18.09 7.27 4.16
CA ASP A 324 18.98 7.85 5.17
C ASP A 324 19.16 9.37 4.91
N MET A 325 18.07 10.11 4.66
CA MET A 325 18.11 11.57 4.39
C MET A 325 18.28 12.41 5.67
N ASP A 326 19.42 12.21 6.32
CA ASP A 326 19.97 13.10 7.35
C ASP A 326 20.31 14.51 6.83
N VAL A 327 20.05 14.81 5.55
CA VAL A 327 20.08 16.16 4.94
C VAL A 327 19.28 17.18 5.76
N PHE A 328 18.27 16.73 6.51
CA PHE A 328 17.54 17.55 7.50
C PHE A 328 17.40 16.89 8.90
N GLY A 329 18.10 15.78 9.16
CA GLY A 329 18.13 15.11 10.48
C GLY A 329 16.81 14.47 10.97
N PHE A 330 15.83 14.27 10.09
CA PHE A 330 14.55 13.64 10.48
C PHE A 330 14.66 12.11 10.46
N GLN A 331 14.69 11.50 11.65
CA GLN A 331 14.63 10.05 11.90
C GLN A 331 13.30 9.44 11.43
N THR A 332 13.14 9.33 10.11
CA THR A 332 11.84 9.16 9.45
C THR A 332 11.27 7.76 9.66
N LEU A 333 12.10 6.72 9.53
CA LEU A 333 11.67 5.33 9.77
C LEU A 333 11.27 5.09 11.24
N GLN A 334 11.89 5.79 12.21
CA GLN A 334 11.52 5.70 13.63
C GLN A 334 10.18 6.39 13.93
N HIS A 335 9.90 7.56 13.34
CA HIS A 335 8.58 8.19 13.40
C HIS A 335 7.50 7.31 12.76
N VAL A 336 7.77 6.72 11.58
CA VAL A 336 6.85 5.81 10.90
C VAL A 336 6.61 4.54 11.72
N MET A 337 7.65 4.00 12.37
CA MET A 337 7.52 2.86 13.29
C MET A 337 6.63 3.20 14.48
N GLN A 338 6.90 4.28 15.21
CA GLN A 338 6.06 4.72 16.33
C GLN A 338 4.60 4.92 15.91
N MET A 339 4.37 5.59 14.78
CA MET A 339 3.03 5.83 14.23
C MET A 339 2.32 4.51 13.92
N THR A 340 2.94 3.61 13.17
CA THR A 340 2.34 2.32 12.77
C THR A 340 2.16 1.37 13.96
N HIS A 341 3.01 1.41 14.98
CA HIS A 341 2.84 0.70 16.25
C HIS A 341 1.65 1.17 17.09
N THR A 342 1.03 2.32 16.75
CA THR A 342 -0.25 2.75 17.32
C THR A 342 -1.47 2.30 16.51
N TRP A 343 -1.29 1.88 15.25
CA TRP A 343 -2.39 1.47 14.36
C TRP A 343 -2.80 0.01 14.61
N ASP A 344 -3.54 -0.22 15.69
CA ASP A 344 -4.00 -1.54 16.14
C ASP A 344 -4.64 -2.40 15.02
N SER A 345 -5.31 -1.78 14.03
CA SER A 345 -5.88 -2.48 12.88
C SER A 345 -4.88 -3.33 12.09
N THR A 346 -3.62 -2.88 11.98
CA THR A 346 -2.55 -3.55 11.24
C THR A 346 -2.32 -4.97 11.76
N MET A 347 -2.52 -5.14 13.06
CA MET A 347 -2.30 -6.39 13.77
C MET A 347 -3.30 -7.48 13.35
N SER A 348 -4.48 -7.11 12.84
CA SER A 348 -5.42 -8.06 12.20
C SER A 348 -4.78 -8.85 11.05
N MET A 349 -3.71 -8.33 10.44
CA MET A 349 -2.99 -8.93 9.32
C MET A 349 -1.72 -9.70 9.74
N ILE A 350 -1.45 -9.88 11.03
CA ILE A 350 -0.39 -10.81 11.50
C ILE A 350 -0.78 -12.26 11.12
N PRO A 351 0.18 -13.13 10.73
CA PRO A 351 -0.04 -14.54 10.43
C PRO A 351 -0.87 -15.29 11.49
N LYS A 352 -1.91 -16.01 11.04
CA LYS A 352 -2.86 -16.79 11.84
C LYS A 352 -2.72 -18.28 11.57
N GLY A 353 -3.06 -19.08 12.57
CA GLY A 353 -3.02 -20.54 12.54
C GLY A 353 -1.62 -21.15 12.77
N GLY A 354 -0.61 -20.31 13.04
CA GLY A 354 0.76 -20.74 13.36
C GLY A 354 1.36 -21.66 12.30
N ASP A 355 2.27 -22.52 12.76
CA ASP A 355 3.06 -23.42 11.91
C ASP A 355 2.18 -24.45 11.16
N THR A 356 0.98 -24.77 11.67
CA THR A 356 -0.02 -25.63 10.99
C THR A 356 -0.45 -25.08 9.63
N ILE A 357 -0.48 -23.75 9.49
CA ILE A 357 -0.86 -23.06 8.24
C ILE A 357 0.38 -22.62 7.46
N TRP A 358 1.34 -22.00 8.15
CA TRP A 358 2.45 -21.31 7.51
C TRP A 358 3.71 -22.15 7.30
N GLY A 359 3.73 -23.38 7.83
CA GLY A 359 4.91 -24.24 7.85
C GLY A 359 5.77 -24.05 9.09
N GLY A 360 6.63 -25.04 9.36
CA GLY A 360 7.61 -25.04 10.43
C GLY A 360 9.05 -24.87 9.91
N LEU A 361 10.03 -25.38 10.66
CA LEU A 361 11.45 -25.21 10.32
C LEU A 361 11.89 -25.90 9.03
N ASP A 362 11.28 -27.03 8.63
CA ASP A 362 11.70 -27.82 7.45
C ASP A 362 10.52 -28.24 6.56
N TRP A 363 9.37 -27.55 6.68
CA TRP A 363 8.23 -27.77 5.79
C TRP A 363 7.39 -26.50 5.62
N SER A 364 6.77 -26.34 4.45
CA SER A 364 5.62 -25.48 4.20
C SER A 364 4.68 -26.13 3.17
N ALA A 365 3.50 -25.56 2.95
CA ALA A 365 2.62 -26.02 1.88
C ALA A 365 3.27 -25.77 0.50
N GLU A 366 3.95 -24.63 0.36
CA GLU A 366 4.51 -24.09 -0.88
C GLU A 366 5.89 -24.66 -1.26
N ASP A 367 6.41 -25.67 -0.56
CA ASP A 367 7.78 -26.23 -0.78
C ASP A 367 8.08 -26.76 -2.21
N ASP A 368 7.04 -26.97 -3.02
CA ASP A 368 7.13 -27.37 -4.44
C ASP A 368 7.20 -26.19 -5.41
N HIS A 369 7.04 -24.95 -4.93
CA HIS A 369 6.86 -23.78 -5.77
C HIS A 369 8.13 -23.45 -6.57
N ASP A 370 8.05 -23.61 -7.89
CA ASP A 370 9.13 -23.23 -8.80
C ASP A 370 9.07 -21.73 -9.13
N CYS A 371 10.01 -20.97 -8.59
CA CYS A 371 10.14 -19.53 -8.82
C CYS A 371 10.74 -19.17 -10.19
N ASN A 372 11.11 -20.16 -11.03
CA ASN A 372 11.62 -19.90 -12.37
C ASN A 372 10.52 -19.33 -13.27
N THR A 373 10.64 -18.05 -13.63
CA THR A 373 9.65 -17.33 -14.44
C THR A 373 9.55 -17.91 -15.85
N LYS A 374 8.60 -18.84 -16.00
CA LYS A 374 8.00 -19.39 -17.22
C LYS A 374 8.90 -19.49 -18.46
N LYS A 375 9.21 -20.74 -18.84
CA LYS A 375 9.23 -21.09 -20.27
C LYS A 375 7.88 -20.69 -20.88
N ILE A 376 7.88 -19.65 -21.71
CA ILE A 376 6.76 -19.39 -22.63
C ILE A 376 6.61 -20.63 -23.51
N LYS A 377 5.40 -21.16 -23.64
CA LYS A 377 5.10 -22.23 -24.60
C LYS A 377 5.04 -21.65 -26.02
N SER A 378 6.20 -21.40 -26.61
CA SER A 378 6.31 -21.32 -28.07
C SER A 378 6.02 -22.71 -28.63
N ASN A 379 5.06 -22.81 -29.55
CA ASN A 379 4.75 -24.06 -30.26
C ASN A 379 5.82 -24.33 -31.32
N ASP A 380 6.98 -24.85 -30.90
CA ASP A 380 7.99 -25.42 -31.79
C ASP A 380 8.23 -26.89 -31.46
N THR A 381 7.91 -27.76 -32.42
CA THR A 381 7.88 -29.20 -32.23
C THR A 381 9.25 -29.82 -32.53
N GLN A 382 10.07 -30.06 -31.51
CA GLN A 382 11.24 -30.95 -31.62
C GLN A 382 11.32 -31.98 -30.47
N PRO A 383 11.81 -33.21 -30.75
CA PRO A 383 11.73 -34.32 -29.81
C PRO A 383 12.73 -34.19 -28.65
N MET A 384 12.29 -34.61 -27.47
CA MET A 384 13.06 -34.57 -26.23
C MET A 384 14.21 -35.57 -26.21
N SER A 385 15.45 -35.08 -26.19
CA SER A 385 16.61 -35.87 -25.81
C SER A 385 16.63 -36.08 -24.29
N GLN A 386 16.28 -37.29 -23.85
CA GLN A 386 16.44 -37.68 -22.45
C GLN A 386 17.93 -37.79 -22.11
N ASN A 387 18.43 -36.89 -21.26
CA ASN A 387 19.67 -37.11 -20.53
C ASN A 387 19.48 -36.64 -19.08
N GLY A 388 19.13 -37.59 -18.22
CA GLY A 388 18.84 -37.32 -16.82
C GLY A 388 20.10 -36.99 -16.03
N LYS A 389 20.22 -35.73 -15.60
CA LYS A 389 21.08 -35.37 -14.47
C LYS A 389 20.29 -34.42 -13.57
N GLY A 390 19.65 -34.99 -12.57
CA GLY A 390 18.79 -34.23 -11.65
C GLY A 390 19.61 -33.20 -10.89
N SER A 391 19.41 -31.92 -11.20
CA SER A 391 19.79 -30.85 -10.28
C SER A 391 18.93 -30.99 -9.03
N SER A 392 19.55 -31.12 -7.87
CA SER A 392 18.83 -31.10 -6.59
C SER A 392 18.41 -29.66 -6.32
N VAL A 393 17.21 -29.29 -6.79
CA VAL A 393 16.58 -28.01 -6.48
C VAL A 393 16.63 -27.80 -4.97
N LYS A 394 17.27 -26.72 -4.52
CA LYS A 394 17.34 -26.39 -3.09
C LYS A 394 15.92 -26.10 -2.60
N ARG A 395 15.35 -27.01 -1.81
CA ARG A 395 14.05 -26.81 -1.15
C ARG A 395 14.12 -25.57 -0.27
N VAL A 396 13.22 -24.63 -0.52
CA VAL A 396 13.14 -23.37 0.23
C VAL A 396 12.29 -23.57 1.48
N ASN A 397 12.83 -23.23 2.65
CA ASN A 397 12.17 -23.44 3.94
C ASN A 397 11.20 -22.30 4.26
N TYR A 398 10.11 -22.13 3.50
CA TYR A 398 9.23 -20.96 3.62
C TYR A 398 8.55 -20.78 4.99
N GLY A 399 8.44 -21.83 5.83
CA GLY A 399 7.98 -21.70 7.21
C GLY A 399 8.87 -20.83 8.12
N ARG A 400 10.12 -20.59 7.72
CA ARG A 400 11.09 -19.71 8.41
C ARG A 400 10.87 -18.23 8.07
N ILE A 401 9.70 -17.70 8.40
CA ILE A 401 9.23 -16.36 8.00
C ILE A 401 10.26 -15.25 8.28
N ILE A 402 11.01 -15.31 9.38
CA ILE A 402 12.24 -14.52 9.56
C ILE A 402 13.42 -15.46 9.83
N SER A 403 14.56 -15.22 9.17
CA SER A 403 15.83 -15.92 9.43
C SER A 403 16.98 -14.92 9.55
N PHE A 404 17.73 -14.93 10.64
CA PHE A 404 18.95 -14.12 10.81
C PHE A 404 20.15 -14.82 10.17
N GLY A 405 20.61 -14.29 9.03
CA GLY A 405 21.66 -14.90 8.20
C GLY A 405 21.11 -15.79 7.07
N LYS A 406 21.75 -15.73 5.89
CA LYS A 406 21.36 -16.53 4.71
C LYS A 406 21.68 -18.02 4.89
N ASP A 407 22.82 -18.32 5.49
CA ASP A 407 23.25 -19.67 5.85
C ASP A 407 22.25 -20.34 6.81
N VAL A 408 21.75 -19.60 7.79
CA VAL A 408 20.68 -20.02 8.71
C VAL A 408 19.37 -20.29 7.96
N ALA A 409 19.02 -19.51 6.93
CA ALA A 409 17.83 -19.77 6.12
C ALA A 409 17.91 -21.05 5.27
N GLU A 410 19.10 -21.35 4.72
CA GLU A 410 19.32 -22.52 3.84
C GLU A 410 19.65 -23.83 4.58
N VAL A 411 20.27 -23.79 5.77
CA VAL A 411 20.76 -25.01 6.46
C VAL A 411 19.62 -25.84 7.06
N ASN A 412 19.76 -27.17 7.11
CA ASN A 412 18.79 -28.04 7.78
C ASN A 412 18.71 -27.75 9.30
N SER A 413 17.50 -27.78 9.87
CA SER A 413 17.24 -27.41 11.28
C SER A 413 18.09 -28.12 12.32
N SER A 414 18.47 -29.39 12.08
CA SER A 414 19.30 -30.19 12.99
C SER A 414 20.71 -29.61 13.28
N LYS A 415 21.12 -28.58 12.53
CA LYS A 415 22.39 -27.86 12.69
C LYS A 415 22.22 -26.46 13.30
N ILE A 416 21.02 -26.09 13.73
CA ILE A 416 20.68 -24.73 14.17
C ILE A 416 20.49 -24.69 15.68
N GLU A 417 21.54 -24.34 16.40
CA GLU A 417 21.46 -24.02 17.83
C GLU A 417 20.69 -22.71 18.03
N GLN A 418 19.45 -22.77 18.52
CA GLN A 418 18.65 -21.58 18.88
C GLN A 418 18.80 -21.30 20.39
N MET A 419 18.95 -20.02 20.76
CA MET A 419 18.90 -19.58 22.16
C MET A 419 17.58 -18.86 22.46
N ASP A 420 16.80 -19.33 23.43
CA ASP A 420 15.48 -18.74 23.74
C ASP A 420 15.63 -17.31 24.32
N PHE A 421 15.11 -16.33 23.58
CA PHE A 421 15.11 -14.92 23.94
C PHE A 421 14.00 -14.54 24.94
N ARG A 422 12.98 -15.38 25.17
CA ARG A 422 11.85 -15.06 26.04
C ARG A 422 12.26 -14.81 27.49
N GLY A 423 13.36 -15.41 27.93
CA GLY A 423 13.98 -15.19 29.25
C GLY A 423 15.09 -14.15 29.27
N ALA A 424 15.40 -13.49 28.15
CA ALA A 424 16.48 -12.52 28.08
C ALA A 424 16.15 -11.24 28.85
N VAL A 425 17.09 -10.79 29.69
CA VAL A 425 16.98 -9.50 30.37
C VAL A 425 17.16 -8.38 29.33
N LYS A 426 16.25 -7.41 29.32
CA LYS A 426 16.45 -6.16 28.57
C LYS A 426 17.48 -5.31 29.30
N GLY A 427 18.70 -5.28 28.76
CA GLY A 427 19.79 -4.47 29.30
C GLY A 427 19.55 -2.97 29.10
N SER A 428 20.20 -2.14 29.92
CA SER A 428 20.17 -0.68 29.72
C SER A 428 21.11 -0.28 28.58
N ASN A 429 20.60 0.48 27.60
CA ASN A 429 21.47 1.09 26.60
C ASN A 429 22.22 2.28 27.19
N LEU A 430 23.54 2.31 27.01
CA LEU A 430 24.38 3.50 27.11
C LEU A 430 24.17 4.41 25.89
N ALA A 431 22.91 4.73 25.59
CA ALA A 431 22.51 5.72 24.61
C ALA A 431 22.96 7.10 25.12
N ASN A 432 24.17 7.49 24.68
CA ASN A 432 24.75 8.78 25.01
C ASN A 432 23.83 9.91 24.52
N THR A 433 23.93 11.11 25.11
CA THR A 433 23.00 12.25 24.87
C THR A 433 23.08 12.87 23.45
N THR A 434 23.68 12.14 22.52
CA THR A 434 23.79 12.38 21.08
C THR A 434 22.68 11.73 20.26
N CYS A 435 22.01 10.67 20.71
CA CYS A 435 20.82 10.14 20.04
C CYS A 435 19.64 11.11 20.29
N ARG A 436 19.43 12.07 19.38
CA ARG A 436 18.39 13.10 19.55
C ARG A 436 17.02 12.64 19.04
N ASP A 437 16.00 13.22 19.68
CA ASP A 437 14.62 13.44 19.23
C ASP A 437 13.63 12.26 19.08
N VAL A 438 14.01 10.99 18.80
CA VAL A 438 13.03 9.86 18.72
C VAL A 438 13.40 8.62 19.53
N TRP A 439 12.73 8.42 20.67
CA TRP A 439 12.88 7.24 21.52
C TRP A 439 11.88 6.12 21.17
N THR A 440 12.36 4.94 20.81
CA THR A 440 11.55 3.75 20.47
C THR A 440 11.83 2.59 21.43
N GLU A 441 10.94 1.61 21.52
CA GLU A 441 11.04 0.43 22.39
C GLU A 441 12.34 -0.38 22.24
N TYR A 442 13.04 -0.25 21.11
CA TYR A 442 14.34 -0.87 20.84
C TYR A 442 15.47 -0.22 21.64
N HIS A 443 15.32 1.06 22.02
CA HIS A 443 16.24 1.76 22.92
C HIS A 443 16.09 1.24 24.37
N ASP A 444 14.88 0.88 24.78
CA ASP A 444 14.59 0.24 26.08
C ASP A 444 14.99 -1.26 26.12
N MET A 445 15.33 -1.86 24.98
CA MET A 445 15.60 -3.29 24.86
C MET A 445 17.06 -3.69 25.13
N GLY A 446 17.98 -2.75 24.96
CA GLY A 446 19.42 -2.98 25.17
C GLY A 446 20.09 -3.81 24.07
N VAL A 447 21.42 -3.66 23.96
CA VAL A 447 22.25 -4.53 23.11
C VAL A 447 22.05 -6.02 23.43
N GLU A 448 21.80 -6.36 24.70
CA GLU A 448 21.56 -7.74 25.15
C GLU A 448 20.25 -8.32 24.58
N GLY A 449 19.14 -7.57 24.63
CA GLY A 449 17.86 -7.99 24.05
C GLY A 449 17.89 -8.01 22.51
N ILE A 450 18.60 -7.06 21.89
CA ILE A 450 18.85 -7.04 20.44
C ILE A 450 19.62 -8.30 20.02
N LYS A 451 20.68 -8.67 20.76
CA LYS A 451 21.45 -9.87 20.50
C LYS A 451 20.64 -11.15 20.72
N ALA A 452 19.86 -11.25 21.79
CA ALA A 452 19.03 -12.42 22.06
C ALA A 452 18.05 -12.73 20.92
N ILE A 453 17.46 -11.71 20.29
CA ILE A 453 16.61 -11.88 19.11
C ILE A 453 17.38 -12.44 17.91
N ALA A 454 18.60 -11.96 17.65
CA ALA A 454 19.43 -12.49 16.58
C ALA A 454 19.90 -13.94 16.86
N ASP A 455 20.27 -14.25 18.12
CA ASP A 455 20.77 -15.57 18.54
C ASP A 455 19.66 -16.65 18.60
N TYR A 456 18.37 -16.28 18.58
CA TYR A 456 17.25 -17.21 18.33
C TYR A 456 17.19 -17.69 16.87
N LYS A 457 17.83 -16.95 15.95
CA LYS A 457 18.10 -17.29 14.54
C LYS A 457 16.90 -17.42 13.59
N ILE A 458 15.85 -18.14 13.94
CA ILE A 458 14.70 -18.40 13.06
C ILE A 458 13.39 -18.18 13.79
N TYR A 459 12.46 -17.47 13.14
CA TYR A 459 11.09 -17.30 13.61
C TYR A 459 10.09 -17.91 12.62
N THR A 460 9.35 -18.90 13.08
CA THR A 460 8.12 -19.42 12.44
C THR A 460 6.89 -18.63 12.88
N ALA A 461 5.73 -18.86 12.26
CA ALA A 461 4.49 -18.16 12.59
C ALA A 461 4.07 -18.30 14.07
N GLY A 462 4.36 -19.44 14.72
CA GLY A 462 4.12 -19.63 16.15
C GLY A 462 4.99 -18.75 17.04
N SER A 463 6.25 -18.51 16.67
CA SER A 463 7.22 -17.73 17.46
C SER A 463 7.22 -16.21 17.18
N ILE A 464 6.66 -15.78 16.05
CA ILE A 464 6.54 -14.35 15.69
C ILE A 464 5.71 -13.56 16.70
N LEU A 465 4.70 -14.19 17.31
CA LEU A 465 3.90 -13.53 18.34
C LEU A 465 4.75 -13.21 19.57
N ASP A 466 5.65 -14.10 19.99
CA ASP A 466 6.56 -13.84 21.11
C ASP A 466 7.60 -12.77 20.77
N LEU A 467 8.11 -12.77 19.53
CA LEU A 467 9.00 -11.71 19.03
C LEU A 467 8.34 -10.34 19.15
N LEU A 468 7.12 -10.19 18.64
CA LEU A 468 6.40 -8.92 18.70
C LEU A 468 6.02 -8.55 20.15
N HIS A 469 5.72 -9.51 21.04
CA HIS A 469 5.46 -9.22 22.46
C HIS A 469 6.73 -8.73 23.18
N PHE A 470 7.88 -9.33 22.90
CA PHE A 470 9.16 -8.90 23.47
C PHE A 470 9.56 -7.51 22.94
N VAL A 471 9.40 -7.28 21.64
CA VAL A 471 9.85 -6.07 20.95
C VAL A 471 8.92 -4.88 21.18
N ALA A 472 7.61 -5.05 20.97
CA ALA A 472 6.60 -3.98 21.01
C ALA A 472 5.45 -4.32 21.99
N PRO A 473 5.73 -4.44 23.31
CA PRO A 473 4.78 -4.96 24.28
C PRO A 473 3.50 -4.11 24.43
N LYS A 474 3.57 -2.78 24.24
CA LYS A 474 2.38 -1.90 24.33
C LYS A 474 1.41 -2.12 23.17
N MET A 475 1.95 -2.17 21.94
CA MET A 475 1.21 -2.54 20.74
C MET A 475 0.56 -3.93 20.92
N MET A 476 1.35 -4.94 21.31
CA MET A 476 0.84 -6.30 21.50
C MET A 476 -0.21 -6.41 22.61
N LYS A 477 -0.08 -5.66 23.71
CA LYS A 477 -1.10 -5.53 24.76
C LYS A 477 -2.44 -5.03 24.20
N ARG A 478 -2.46 -3.94 23.41
CA ARG A 478 -3.70 -3.40 22.83
C ARG A 478 -4.30 -4.32 21.78
N GLY A 479 -3.53 -4.72 20.77
CA GLY A 479 -4.04 -5.58 19.71
C GLY A 479 -4.51 -6.95 20.21
N SER A 480 -3.91 -7.49 21.28
CA SER A 480 -4.37 -8.72 21.92
C SER A 480 -5.69 -8.58 22.70
N ALA A 481 -6.22 -7.37 22.90
CA ALA A 481 -7.62 -7.21 23.32
C ALA A 481 -8.62 -7.44 22.16
N HIS A 482 -8.19 -7.19 20.91
CA HIS A 482 -9.07 -7.09 19.75
C HIS A 482 -8.85 -8.15 18.65
N PHE A 483 -7.69 -8.82 18.62
CA PHE A 483 -7.30 -9.74 17.56
C PHE A 483 -6.73 -11.06 18.08
N SER A 484 -6.83 -12.08 17.24
CA SER A 484 -6.47 -13.47 17.55
C SER A 484 -5.84 -14.14 16.32
N TYR A 485 -5.01 -15.15 16.60
CA TYR A 485 -4.06 -15.72 15.64
C TYR A 485 -4.01 -17.26 15.73
N GLY A 486 -4.87 -17.87 16.54
CA GLY A 486 -4.85 -19.31 16.78
C GLY A 486 -5.61 -20.12 15.73
N VAL A 487 -5.80 -21.39 16.06
CA VAL A 487 -6.82 -22.28 15.48
C VAL A 487 -7.72 -22.69 16.64
N ALA A 488 -9.04 -22.70 16.45
CA ALA A 488 -9.94 -23.24 17.46
C ALA A 488 -9.90 -24.76 17.50
N ASP A 489 -9.68 -25.35 18.68
CA ASP A 489 -9.90 -26.79 18.92
C ASP A 489 -11.40 -27.13 18.80
N ASN A 490 -12.24 -26.33 19.47
CA ASN A 490 -13.70 -26.41 19.45
C ASN A 490 -14.30 -25.01 19.20
N LEU A 491 -14.95 -24.80 18.05
CA LEU A 491 -15.59 -23.53 17.69
C LEU A 491 -16.89 -23.24 18.45
N ASP A 492 -17.37 -24.17 19.28
CA ASP A 492 -18.51 -23.97 20.19
C ASP A 492 -18.09 -23.60 21.63
N ASP A 493 -16.78 -23.39 21.88
CA ASP A 493 -16.31 -22.83 23.14
C ASP A 493 -16.83 -21.39 23.32
N GLN A 494 -17.43 -21.10 24.49
CA GLN A 494 -17.98 -19.80 24.85
C GLN A 494 -17.01 -18.61 24.67
N LYS A 495 -15.69 -18.86 24.68
CA LYS A 495 -14.65 -17.85 24.41
C LYS A 495 -14.79 -17.21 23.01
N TYR A 496 -15.23 -17.97 22.01
CA TYR A 496 -15.39 -17.51 20.61
C TYR A 496 -16.61 -16.59 20.40
N VAL A 497 -17.45 -16.42 21.42
CA VAL A 497 -18.49 -15.38 21.46
C VAL A 497 -17.88 -13.98 21.63
N HIS A 498 -16.62 -13.85 22.05
CA HIS A 498 -15.96 -12.54 22.19
C HIS A 498 -15.47 -11.97 20.86
N TYR A 499 -15.63 -10.65 20.65
CA TYR A 499 -15.30 -9.96 19.39
C TYR A 499 -13.84 -10.11 18.93
N ARG A 500 -12.92 -10.46 19.85
CA ARG A 500 -11.50 -10.76 19.58
C ARG A 500 -11.30 -11.83 18.49
N TYR A 501 -12.26 -12.73 18.32
CA TYR A 501 -12.15 -13.90 17.44
C TYR A 501 -12.84 -13.73 16.09
N TRP A 502 -13.72 -12.74 15.93
CA TRP A 502 -14.59 -12.59 14.77
C TRP A 502 -13.86 -12.20 13.47
N SER A 503 -12.62 -11.72 13.56
CA SER A 503 -11.74 -11.45 12.41
C SER A 503 -10.75 -12.58 12.11
N ASN A 504 -10.69 -13.64 12.92
CA ASN A 504 -9.87 -14.82 12.63
C ASN A 504 -10.75 -15.93 12.00
N PRO A 505 -10.61 -16.24 10.70
CA PRO A 505 -11.41 -17.28 10.04
C PRO A 505 -11.13 -18.71 10.52
N LEU A 506 -10.10 -18.91 11.36
CA LEU A 506 -9.78 -20.18 12.03
C LEU A 506 -10.29 -20.27 13.47
N GLU A 507 -10.89 -19.18 13.99
CA GLU A 507 -11.48 -19.09 15.33
C GLU A 507 -12.92 -18.53 15.30
N THR A 508 -13.54 -18.49 14.11
CA THR A 508 -14.95 -18.17 13.93
C THR A 508 -15.62 -19.03 12.87
N LYS A 509 -16.94 -19.14 12.94
CA LYS A 509 -17.78 -19.81 11.93
C LYS A 509 -18.22 -18.79 10.87
N LEU A 510 -18.70 -19.23 9.72
CA LEU A 510 -19.46 -18.38 8.79
C LEU A 510 -20.89 -18.12 9.31
N PRO A 511 -21.63 -17.15 8.75
CA PRO A 511 -23.02 -16.89 9.11
C PRO A 511 -23.99 -18.02 8.68
N ASN A 512 -25.20 -18.04 9.24
CA ASN A 512 -26.23 -19.00 8.83
C ASN A 512 -26.99 -18.50 7.58
N ALA A 513 -26.32 -18.52 6.43
CA ALA A 513 -26.81 -17.93 5.18
C ALA A 513 -26.58 -18.83 3.94
N PRO A 514 -27.23 -20.00 3.82
CA PRO A 514 -26.93 -20.98 2.76
C PRO A 514 -27.12 -20.46 1.32
N ASP A 515 -28.04 -19.51 1.10
CA ASP A 515 -28.24 -18.88 -0.22
C ASP A 515 -27.14 -17.86 -0.61
N MET A 516 -26.31 -17.45 0.35
CA MET A 516 -25.26 -16.46 0.16
C MET A 516 -24.05 -17.11 -0.52
N GLU A 517 -23.33 -16.32 -1.31
CA GLU A 517 -22.12 -16.74 -2.01
C GLU A 517 -20.89 -15.95 -1.52
N ILE A 518 -19.74 -16.63 -1.37
CA ILE A 518 -18.48 -16.00 -0.98
C ILE A 518 -17.45 -16.25 -2.09
N PHE A 519 -16.94 -15.18 -2.68
CA PHE A 519 -15.86 -15.23 -3.66
C PHE A 519 -14.56 -14.79 -2.99
N SER A 520 -13.47 -15.51 -3.26
CA SER A 520 -12.10 -15.07 -2.98
C SER A 520 -11.44 -14.72 -4.32
N MET A 521 -11.23 -13.42 -4.53
CA MET A 521 -10.85 -12.83 -5.82
C MET A 521 -9.46 -12.21 -5.67
N TYR A 522 -8.43 -12.73 -6.36
CA TYR A 522 -7.05 -12.27 -6.13
C TYR A 522 -6.14 -12.47 -7.33
N GLY A 523 -5.03 -11.74 -7.34
CA GLY A 523 -4.03 -11.83 -8.41
C GLY A 523 -3.07 -13.00 -8.22
N VAL A 524 -2.56 -13.51 -9.34
CA VAL A 524 -1.54 -14.57 -9.38
C VAL A 524 -0.52 -14.30 -10.48
N GLY A 525 0.63 -14.95 -10.41
CA GLY A 525 1.78 -14.74 -11.29
C GLY A 525 2.77 -13.66 -10.82
N ILE A 526 2.68 -13.17 -9.57
CA ILE A 526 3.54 -12.09 -9.05
C ILE A 526 4.40 -12.59 -7.86
N PRO A 527 5.74 -12.45 -7.90
CA PRO A 527 6.63 -12.82 -6.80
C PRO A 527 6.40 -12.01 -5.50
N THR A 528 5.69 -12.64 -4.57
CA THR A 528 5.09 -12.03 -3.37
C THR A 528 5.83 -12.44 -2.09
N GLU A 529 6.04 -11.48 -1.16
CA GLU A 529 6.82 -11.65 0.07
C GLU A 529 6.28 -12.77 0.99
N ARG A 530 7.12 -13.79 1.25
CA ARG A 530 6.75 -15.00 2.02
C ARG A 530 7.60 -15.26 3.27
N ALA A 531 8.89 -14.95 3.19
CA ALA A 531 9.84 -15.01 4.29
C ALA A 531 11.03 -14.08 4.00
N SER A 532 11.73 -13.60 5.03
CA SER A 532 12.79 -12.59 4.88
C SER A 532 14.04 -12.93 5.69
N VAL A 533 15.20 -12.74 5.06
CA VAL A 533 16.52 -12.87 5.67
C VAL A 533 16.89 -11.53 6.31
N TYR A 534 17.26 -11.56 7.58
CA TYR A 534 17.62 -10.39 8.38
C TYR A 534 19.10 -10.39 8.80
N LYS A 535 19.60 -9.19 9.11
CA LYS A 535 20.87 -8.93 9.77
C LYS A 535 20.71 -7.83 10.83
N LEU A 536 21.72 -7.70 11.70
CA LEU A 536 21.83 -6.58 12.62
C LEU A 536 22.35 -5.33 11.90
N SER A 537 21.78 -4.17 12.24
CA SER A 537 22.25 -2.85 11.80
C SER A 537 23.59 -2.51 12.46
N PRO A 538 24.62 -2.07 11.71
CA PRO A 538 25.85 -1.51 12.29
C PRO A 538 25.60 -0.27 13.15
N ALA A 539 24.45 0.39 13.01
CA ALA A 539 24.08 1.64 13.69
C ALA A 539 23.03 1.44 14.81
N ALA A 540 22.92 0.23 15.36
CA ALA A 540 21.92 -0.20 16.37
C ALA A 540 21.88 0.61 17.70
N GLY A 541 22.70 1.66 17.87
CA GLY A 541 22.71 2.51 19.06
C GLY A 541 21.72 3.68 19.06
N CYS A 542 21.30 4.18 17.89
CA CYS A 542 20.29 5.27 17.76
C CYS A 542 19.21 4.97 16.69
N TYR A 543 19.21 3.78 16.09
CA TYR A 543 18.38 3.41 14.93
C TYR A 543 17.75 2.02 15.12
N ILE A 544 16.77 1.68 14.27
CA ILE A 544 16.15 0.34 14.25
C ILE A 544 17.24 -0.72 14.03
N PRO A 545 17.40 -1.71 14.93
CA PRO A 545 18.57 -2.58 14.97
C PRO A 545 18.48 -3.80 14.04
N PHE A 546 17.31 -4.08 13.46
CA PHE A 546 17.06 -5.23 12.58
C PHE A 546 16.75 -4.75 11.16
N GLN A 547 17.44 -5.31 10.17
CA GLN A 547 17.32 -4.91 8.77
C GLN A 547 17.27 -6.12 7.84
N ILE A 548 16.49 -6.07 6.76
CA ILE A 548 16.48 -7.10 5.72
C ILE A 548 17.86 -7.11 5.03
N ASP A 549 18.48 -8.27 4.94
CA ASP A 549 19.80 -8.41 4.31
C ASP A 549 19.67 -8.45 2.79
N THR A 550 19.70 -7.27 2.19
CA THR A 550 19.69 -7.07 0.73
C THR A 550 20.89 -7.68 -0.01
N SER A 551 21.90 -8.20 0.70
CA SER A 551 23.00 -8.97 0.09
C SER A 551 22.69 -10.47 -0.05
N ALA A 552 21.63 -10.98 0.60
CA ALA A 552 21.19 -12.36 0.51
C ALA A 552 20.40 -12.59 -0.80
N GLU A 553 21.13 -12.91 -1.86
CA GLU A 553 20.63 -13.32 -3.18
C GLU A 553 20.71 -14.84 -3.35
N GLY A 554 19.69 -15.48 -3.93
CA GLY A 554 19.64 -16.93 -4.11
C GLY A 554 20.55 -17.48 -5.23
N GLY A 555 20.92 -16.62 -6.18
CA GLY A 555 21.77 -16.98 -7.33
C GLY A 555 21.02 -17.74 -8.43
N LEU A 556 21.77 -18.30 -9.39
CA LEU A 556 21.20 -18.99 -10.55
C LEU A 556 20.40 -20.26 -10.20
N ASP A 557 20.74 -20.91 -9.07
CA ASP A 557 20.10 -22.16 -8.63
C ASP A 557 18.83 -21.95 -7.79
N CYS A 558 18.51 -20.72 -7.39
CA CYS A 558 17.36 -20.40 -6.54
C CYS A 558 16.84 -18.97 -6.78
N THR A 559 16.00 -18.79 -7.80
CA THR A 559 15.34 -17.52 -8.16
C THR A 559 14.34 -17.02 -7.10
N CYS A 560 13.97 -17.84 -6.12
CA CYS A 560 13.02 -17.50 -5.06
C CYS A 560 13.51 -16.41 -4.08
N LEU A 561 14.83 -16.35 -3.82
CA LEU A 561 15.45 -15.42 -2.88
C LEU A 561 16.08 -14.25 -3.64
N ARG A 562 15.56 -13.04 -3.42
CA ARG A 562 16.08 -11.81 -4.04
C ARG A 562 16.02 -10.64 -3.07
N GLY A 563 17.11 -9.88 -2.95
CA GLY A 563 17.21 -8.74 -2.03
C GLY A 563 16.92 -9.08 -0.57
N GLY A 564 17.25 -10.30 -0.12
CA GLY A 564 16.92 -10.79 1.22
C GLY A 564 15.48 -11.28 1.40
N VAL A 565 14.63 -11.24 0.37
CA VAL A 565 13.23 -11.69 0.47
C VAL A 565 13.01 -12.96 -0.34
N PHE A 566 12.54 -14.02 0.33
CA PHE A 566 11.96 -15.20 -0.31
C PHE A 566 10.54 -14.89 -0.80
N SER A 567 10.29 -15.16 -2.08
CA SER A 567 9.00 -14.94 -2.71
C SER A 567 8.28 -16.24 -3.08
N VAL A 568 6.94 -16.21 -3.11
CA VAL A 568 6.05 -17.23 -3.69
C VAL A 568 5.02 -16.57 -4.61
N ASP A 569 4.11 -17.35 -5.20
CA ASP A 569 2.99 -16.82 -5.98
C ASP A 569 1.98 -16.02 -5.12
N GLY A 570 1.43 -14.96 -5.70
CA GLY A 570 0.52 -14.04 -5.01
C GLY A 570 0.23 -12.77 -5.82
N ASP A 571 -0.27 -11.75 -5.11
CA ASP A 571 -0.75 -10.48 -5.69
C ASP A 571 0.21 -9.28 -5.48
N GLU A 572 1.51 -9.53 -5.25
CA GLU A 572 2.56 -8.61 -4.75
C GLU A 572 2.60 -8.47 -3.22
N THR A 573 1.45 -8.56 -2.53
CA THR A 573 1.34 -8.31 -1.07
C THR A 573 0.83 -9.52 -0.28
N VAL A 574 -0.10 -10.28 -0.85
CA VAL A 574 -0.73 -11.46 -0.26
C VAL A 574 -0.30 -12.71 -1.04
N PRO A 575 0.39 -13.68 -0.39
CA PRO A 575 0.61 -15.00 -0.96
C PRO A 575 -0.71 -15.70 -1.30
N VAL A 576 -0.75 -16.46 -2.38
CA VAL A 576 -1.93 -17.26 -2.81
C VAL A 576 -2.51 -18.09 -1.67
N LEU A 577 -1.65 -18.74 -0.86
CA LEU A 577 -2.09 -19.55 0.28
C LEU A 577 -3.01 -18.77 1.24
N ASN A 578 -2.69 -17.51 1.52
CA ASN A 578 -3.45 -16.64 2.41
C ASN A 578 -4.80 -16.20 1.80
N ALA A 579 -4.82 -15.83 0.53
CA ALA A 579 -6.07 -15.42 -0.14
C ALA A 579 -7.00 -16.61 -0.45
N GLY A 580 -6.43 -17.77 -0.80
CA GLY A 580 -7.15 -18.90 -1.35
C GLY A 580 -7.59 -19.96 -0.32
N PHE A 581 -6.79 -20.25 0.72
CA PHE A 581 -6.96 -21.46 1.53
C PHE A 581 -8.35 -21.61 2.15
N MET A 582 -8.95 -20.51 2.64
CA MET A 582 -10.29 -20.56 3.23
C MET A 582 -11.35 -20.93 2.19
N ALA A 583 -11.34 -20.36 0.99
CA ALA A 583 -12.27 -20.77 -0.07
C ALA A 583 -11.93 -22.12 -0.70
N ALA A 584 -10.65 -22.51 -0.74
CA ALA A 584 -10.18 -23.78 -1.30
C ALA A 584 -10.62 -24.97 -0.45
N LYS A 585 -10.41 -24.89 0.87
CA LYS A 585 -10.56 -26.01 1.81
C LYS A 585 -11.29 -25.63 3.11
N GLY A 586 -10.89 -24.56 3.79
CA GLY A 586 -11.40 -24.24 5.14
C GLY A 586 -12.93 -24.05 5.23
N TRP A 587 -13.53 -23.45 4.20
CA TRP A 587 -14.96 -23.21 4.04
C TRP A 587 -15.59 -24.00 2.88
N ARG A 588 -14.85 -24.89 2.21
CA ARG A 588 -15.34 -25.56 1.00
C ARG A 588 -16.40 -26.60 1.37
N GLY A 589 -17.64 -26.37 0.95
CA GLY A 589 -18.77 -27.22 1.32
C GLY A 589 -19.17 -27.02 2.78
N LYS A 590 -19.54 -28.09 3.48
CA LYS A 590 -19.88 -28.04 4.91
C LYS A 590 -18.69 -28.46 5.78
N THR A 591 -18.22 -27.53 6.60
CA THR A 591 -17.12 -27.72 7.56
C THR A 591 -17.51 -27.11 8.91
N ARG A 592 -16.72 -27.35 9.96
CA ARG A 592 -16.78 -26.65 11.25
C ARG A 592 -16.76 -25.13 11.11
N PHE A 593 -16.04 -24.62 10.10
CA PHE A 593 -15.93 -23.19 9.78
C PHE A 593 -17.07 -22.72 8.87
N ASN A 594 -17.65 -23.59 8.03
CA ASN A 594 -18.81 -23.31 7.18
C ASN A 594 -19.99 -24.27 7.50
N PRO A 595 -20.67 -24.13 8.65
CA PRO A 595 -21.70 -25.07 9.09
C PRO A 595 -22.99 -24.99 8.24
N SER A 596 -23.28 -23.82 7.67
CA SER A 596 -24.43 -23.58 6.80
C SER A 596 -24.22 -24.16 5.39
N GLY A 597 -22.97 -24.28 4.94
CA GLY A 597 -22.63 -24.74 3.59
C GLY A 597 -22.78 -23.64 2.53
N ILE A 598 -22.46 -22.40 2.89
CA ILE A 598 -22.33 -21.26 1.97
C ILE A 598 -21.47 -21.66 0.77
N ARG A 599 -21.89 -21.34 -0.45
CA ARG A 599 -21.11 -21.63 -1.66
C ARG A 599 -19.87 -20.72 -1.70
N THR A 600 -18.69 -21.34 -1.78
CA THR A 600 -17.40 -20.65 -1.89
C THR A 600 -16.77 -20.87 -3.25
N TYR A 601 -16.28 -19.79 -3.86
CA TYR A 601 -15.61 -19.80 -5.15
C TYR A 601 -14.26 -19.07 -5.09
N ILE A 602 -13.32 -19.52 -5.91
CA ILE A 602 -12.02 -18.86 -6.15
C ILE A 602 -12.02 -18.23 -7.54
N ARG A 603 -11.60 -16.97 -7.65
CA ARG A 603 -11.36 -16.29 -8.93
C ARG A 603 -9.96 -15.69 -8.93
N GLU A 604 -9.03 -16.39 -9.57
CA GLU A 604 -7.67 -15.94 -9.75
C GLU A 604 -7.54 -15.10 -11.03
N TYR A 605 -6.80 -14.01 -10.97
CA TYR A 605 -6.55 -13.12 -12.11
C TYR A 605 -5.05 -13.11 -12.42
N TYR A 606 -4.68 -13.80 -13.48
CA TYR A 606 -3.28 -13.92 -13.88
C TYR A 606 -2.74 -12.54 -14.32
N HIS A 607 -1.68 -12.07 -13.67
CA HIS A 607 -1.06 -10.78 -13.96
C HIS A 607 -0.38 -10.80 -15.33
N ALA A 608 -0.90 -9.98 -16.25
CA ALA A 608 -0.17 -9.52 -17.42
C ALA A 608 0.24 -8.04 -17.20
N PRO A 609 1.53 -7.69 -17.30
CA PRO A 609 1.96 -6.29 -17.28
C PRO A 609 1.51 -5.60 -18.57
N PRO A 610 1.24 -4.28 -18.55
CA PRO A 610 0.92 -3.51 -19.75
C PRO A 610 2.09 -3.60 -20.76
N GLY A 611 1.78 -3.76 -22.04
CA GLY A 611 2.78 -3.91 -23.10
C GLY A 611 3.52 -2.61 -23.42
N ASN A 612 2.88 -1.46 -23.15
CA ASN A 612 3.33 -0.14 -23.57
C ASN A 612 3.15 0.89 -22.44
N LEU A 613 4.10 1.83 -22.31
CA LEU A 613 4.01 2.93 -21.34
C LEU A 613 2.75 3.83 -21.50
N LEU A 614 2.16 3.84 -22.71
CA LEU A 614 0.93 4.57 -23.04
C LEU A 614 -0.36 3.86 -22.60
N GLU A 615 -0.29 2.60 -22.20
CA GLU A 615 -1.45 1.78 -21.83
C GLU A 615 -1.94 2.05 -20.39
N GLY A 616 -1.14 2.75 -19.59
CA GLY A 616 -1.48 3.12 -18.21
C GLY A 616 -1.27 1.97 -17.23
N ARG A 617 -2.19 1.83 -16.25
CA ARG A 617 -2.23 0.63 -15.39
C ARG A 617 -2.83 -0.52 -16.19
N GLY A 618 -2.16 -1.67 -16.20
CA GLY A 618 -2.56 -2.82 -16.99
C GLY A 618 -3.99 -3.29 -16.67
N THR A 619 -4.84 -3.33 -17.69
CA THR A 619 -6.24 -3.82 -17.64
C THR A 619 -6.34 -5.31 -17.30
N GLN A 620 -5.20 -6.00 -17.25
CA GLN A 620 -5.02 -7.40 -16.86
C GLN A 620 -4.03 -7.55 -15.68
N SER A 621 -3.75 -6.47 -14.92
CA SER A 621 -2.87 -6.56 -13.76
C SER A 621 -3.53 -7.36 -12.63
N GLY A 622 -2.77 -8.31 -12.07
CA GLY A 622 -3.11 -8.96 -10.80
C GLY A 622 -2.55 -8.25 -9.56
N ALA A 623 -1.84 -7.12 -9.70
CA ALA A 623 -1.16 -6.51 -8.55
C ALA A 623 -2.17 -5.90 -7.56
N ARG A 624 -1.85 -5.98 -6.26
CA ARG A 624 -2.71 -5.77 -5.08
C ARG A 624 -3.79 -4.68 -5.19
N VAL A 625 -3.43 -3.53 -5.77
CA VAL A 625 -4.32 -2.37 -5.93
C VAL A 625 -4.80 -2.24 -7.38
N ASP A 626 -3.91 -2.48 -8.35
CA ASP A 626 -4.22 -2.40 -9.78
C ASP A 626 -5.27 -3.41 -10.23
N ILE A 627 -5.45 -4.51 -9.50
CA ILE A 627 -6.51 -5.50 -9.72
C ILE A 627 -7.92 -4.89 -9.67
N LEU A 628 -8.11 -3.75 -9.00
CA LEU A 628 -9.38 -3.00 -9.01
C LEU A 628 -9.66 -2.30 -10.36
N GLY A 629 -8.66 -2.23 -11.24
CA GLY A 629 -8.77 -1.87 -12.65
C GLY A 629 -8.79 -3.07 -13.61
N ASN A 630 -8.71 -4.31 -13.12
CA ASN A 630 -8.67 -5.51 -13.96
C ASN A 630 -10.04 -5.79 -14.58
N PHE A 631 -10.08 -5.89 -15.91
CA PHE A 631 -11.35 -5.99 -16.65
C PHE A 631 -12.11 -7.29 -16.34
N ALA A 632 -11.44 -8.42 -16.14
CA ALA A 632 -12.12 -9.67 -15.80
C ALA A 632 -12.71 -9.63 -14.38
N LEU A 633 -12.02 -9.02 -13.41
CA LEU A 633 -12.54 -8.82 -12.06
C LEU A 633 -13.75 -7.86 -12.06
N ILE A 634 -13.68 -6.77 -12.81
CA ILE A 634 -14.80 -5.82 -12.95
C ILE A 634 -15.99 -6.49 -13.64
N GLU A 635 -15.75 -7.36 -14.63
CA GLU A 635 -16.79 -8.11 -15.34
C GLU A 635 -17.52 -9.09 -14.41
N ASP A 636 -16.79 -9.91 -13.64
CA ASP A 636 -17.35 -10.82 -12.64
C ASP A 636 -18.22 -10.08 -11.61
N ILE A 637 -17.71 -8.96 -11.07
CA ILE A 637 -18.44 -8.11 -10.10
C ILE A 637 -19.73 -7.56 -10.71
N ILE A 638 -19.66 -7.03 -11.93
CA ILE A 638 -20.81 -6.44 -12.61
C ILE A 638 -21.85 -7.51 -12.95
N ARG A 639 -21.44 -8.71 -13.36
CA ARG A 639 -22.33 -9.85 -13.59
C ARG A 639 -23.06 -10.27 -12.30
N VAL A 640 -22.36 -10.44 -11.18
CA VAL A 640 -22.98 -10.80 -9.89
C VAL A 640 -23.89 -9.69 -9.36
N ALA A 641 -23.49 -8.42 -9.48
CA ALA A 641 -24.32 -7.27 -9.11
C ALA A 641 -25.59 -7.15 -10.00
N ALA A 642 -25.50 -7.49 -11.28
CA ALA A 642 -26.65 -7.59 -12.19
C ALA A 642 -27.53 -8.83 -11.93
N GLY A 643 -27.06 -9.79 -11.13
CA GLY A 643 -27.87 -10.90 -10.61
C GLY A 643 -27.35 -12.31 -10.85
N ALA A 644 -26.17 -12.47 -11.43
CA ALA A 644 -25.52 -13.77 -11.61
C ALA A 644 -25.19 -14.47 -10.27
N THR A 645 -25.03 -15.78 -10.35
CA THR A 645 -24.43 -16.65 -9.32
C THR A 645 -22.97 -16.97 -9.69
N GLY A 646 -22.24 -17.66 -8.81
CA GLY A 646 -20.91 -18.16 -9.18
C GLY A 646 -20.97 -19.28 -10.22
N GLU A 647 -22.07 -20.03 -10.31
CA GLU A 647 -22.31 -21.04 -11.36
C GLU A 647 -22.45 -20.37 -12.74
N ASP A 648 -23.10 -19.20 -12.82
CA ASP A 648 -23.18 -18.37 -14.03
C ASP A 648 -21.83 -17.73 -14.43
N LEU A 649 -20.82 -17.75 -13.55
CA LEU A 649 -19.44 -17.34 -13.83
C LEU A 649 -18.52 -18.52 -14.21
N GLU A 650 -19.07 -19.71 -14.48
CA GLU A 650 -18.34 -20.97 -14.68
C GLU A 650 -17.64 -21.51 -13.41
N GLY A 651 -17.91 -20.92 -12.24
CA GLY A 651 -17.40 -21.38 -10.95
C GLY A 651 -15.96 -20.95 -10.65
N ASP A 652 -15.13 -21.91 -10.23
CA ASP A 652 -13.74 -21.65 -9.84
C ASP A 652 -12.85 -21.38 -11.06
N GLN A 653 -12.18 -20.22 -11.06
CA GLN A 653 -11.08 -19.92 -11.99
C GLN A 653 -9.76 -19.94 -11.21
N VAL A 654 -8.93 -20.95 -11.45
CA VAL A 654 -7.67 -21.18 -10.73
C VAL A 654 -6.55 -21.52 -11.71
N TYR A 655 -5.42 -20.84 -11.56
CA TYR A 655 -4.16 -21.04 -12.28
C TYR A 655 -3.01 -21.50 -11.36
N SER A 656 -3.15 -21.32 -10.04
CA SER A 656 -2.17 -21.66 -9.02
C SER A 656 -2.28 -23.10 -8.51
N ASP A 657 -1.28 -23.53 -7.73
CA ASP A 657 -1.26 -24.82 -7.02
C ASP A 657 -2.12 -24.82 -5.72
N ILE A 658 -3.01 -23.83 -5.50
CA ILE A 658 -3.71 -23.62 -4.20
C ILE A 658 -4.40 -24.86 -3.62
N PHE A 659 -5.06 -25.68 -4.45
CA PHE A 659 -5.69 -26.93 -4.00
C PHE A 659 -4.66 -27.98 -3.53
N LYS A 660 -3.54 -28.11 -4.25
CA LYS A 660 -2.43 -29.00 -3.88
C LYS A 660 -1.74 -28.51 -2.59
N TRP A 661 -1.64 -27.19 -2.40
CA TRP A 661 -1.13 -26.59 -1.16
C TRP A 661 -2.10 -26.77 0.01
N SER A 662 -3.41 -26.61 -0.19
CA SER A 662 -4.39 -26.82 0.88
C SER A 662 -4.46 -28.26 1.37
N GLU A 663 -4.20 -29.25 0.51
CA GLU A 663 -4.12 -30.66 0.95
C GLU A 663 -2.86 -31.02 1.73
N ARG A 664 -1.83 -30.16 1.73
CA ARG A 664 -0.64 -30.33 2.61
C ARG A 664 -0.89 -29.85 4.03
N ILE A 665 -1.84 -28.94 4.21
CA ILE A 665 -2.22 -28.41 5.52
C ILE A 665 -3.12 -29.41 6.25
N ASN A 666 -2.60 -29.96 7.35
CA ASN A 666 -3.32 -30.84 8.26
C ASN A 666 -4.16 -30.02 9.25
N LEU A 667 -5.23 -29.40 8.73
CA LEU A 667 -6.25 -28.72 9.52
C LEU A 667 -7.49 -29.63 9.63
N GLN A 668 -8.00 -29.84 10.84
CA GLN A 668 -9.29 -30.50 11.05
C GLN A 668 -10.43 -29.59 10.56
N LEU A 669 -11.41 -30.18 9.86
CA LEU A 669 -12.56 -29.50 9.24
C LEU A 669 -13.89 -29.99 9.82
#